data_AF-A0AAV7PY47-F1
#
_entry.id   AF-A0AAV7PY47-F1
#
_cell.length_a   1.000
_cell.length_b   1.000
_cell.length_c   1.000
_cell.angle_alpha   90.00
_cell.angle_beta   90.00
_cell.angle_gamma   90.00
#
_symmetry.space_group_name_H-M   'P 1'
#
loop_
_entity.id
_entity.type
_entity.pdbx_description
1 polymer ?
#
loop_
_entity_poly.entity_id
_entity_poly.type
_entity_poly.pdbx_seq_one_letter_code
_entity_poly.pdbx_strand_id
1 'polypeptide(L)'
;MMEGPVCLVEVTPSGGLSLNPEGLEILRSVDDALEVVAIFGPKDTGKTFLMDQISGKEKPFGLSQQRGAKAPGIWMRCLPHPMGRNHILVLLDTDGFRDEDDFKVFSWLFLLNILTSSVFIYNTRPFGDLQEELIHLKYMDKASTMVCVDASFPEDTSLLLQGILPEFVCCMRDFPEDSQKEEEMLATNHSLDYALGHSDDTDVPLEGYRLFPKRKLFHFSHPSSSMGDQDLGVLPQNLLDLYFQAQVSRFWDYVLSRMPKTTLGERTVNGRILAGFFEHYVNCLTCDEVIVLSDLFDLFEEDICSFQQRDLNRLKDRREVEPRQAPNVCPQSPEITSKPKKIRGMPEMVHEPRRETVILSQNAATASASLFKEEGIFSMHGSLSSRSSQRPPSSTEKRLHLQRSSGQDRAPVPTMDKPICLIENLPNEGLQVNQEALEILSRISQPVVVVAIVGPYRTGKSYLMNKLAGKPTGFSLGATIQSHTKGIWMWCVPHPQKVSHTLVLLDTEGLGDVEKGDSTNDSWIFALAVLLSSTFVYNSMGTIDYQAMEQLHYVTELTERIRVRTARSEAALEEDDSEFISFFPAFVWAVRDFTLGLELNGRAITEDEYLENALKLLPDADSKRNLPKQYIRRYFPTRKCFVFDCPSTKKKLAVIETLRDDELEPDFITQTQKFCNHVHSSANTKTIKGGHIVTGTLLGNLAVTYVDAIRSGTIPCMENAVLALAQIENSAAVQEALLQYVHGMENAAQEQFPTDTVKEFMFLHTSCQKEALQVFLDRSFKDDDEQFLKELADQVEAKCKDFQQRNDQASSDRCLALLLEDKETLEEMVSKGAFAKPGGYQLFMEAQKQMVEAYNFTPSKGLKADQVLHEVLKSQETTAQTVLQMDSALKEKEKEAAEERAKAEALEREARVRQEMYEQSQQMLAEQERAHTEHTQQLQQKMDEDRRKLIQEQEMVITRKLQEQQRLLQEGFNKESARLSAEIQRIQQQIPKPPKRRTCVIS
;
A
#
# COMPACT_ATOMS: atom_id res chain seq x y z
N MET A 1 -55.01 32.81 13.20
CA MET A 1 -54.03 31.70 13.14
C MET A 1 -54.48 30.73 12.06
N MET A 2 -53.55 30.14 11.32
CA MET A 2 -53.81 29.35 10.11
C MET A 2 -54.02 27.86 10.43
N GLU A 3 -54.75 27.17 9.56
CA GLU A 3 -55.05 25.75 9.75
C GLU A 3 -53.94 24.80 9.25
N GLY A 4 -52.97 25.26 8.44
CA GLY A 4 -51.92 24.42 7.85
C GLY A 4 -50.57 25.14 7.62
N PRO A 5 -49.53 24.40 7.17
CA PRO A 5 -48.21 24.94 6.88
C PRO A 5 -48.18 25.75 5.58
N VAL A 6 -47.28 26.74 5.48
CA VAL A 6 -47.12 27.62 4.32
C VAL A 6 -45.66 27.68 3.90
N CYS A 7 -45.37 27.60 2.59
CA CYS A 7 -44.02 27.79 2.08
C CYS A 7 -43.58 29.24 2.31
N LEU A 8 -42.47 29.45 3.02
CA LEU A 8 -41.92 30.78 3.33
C LEU A 8 -40.77 31.15 2.39
N VAL A 9 -39.86 30.20 2.15
CA VAL A 9 -38.72 30.32 1.23
C VAL A 9 -38.83 29.22 0.18
N GLU A 10 -38.77 29.55 -1.10
CA GLU A 10 -38.74 28.59 -2.22
C GLU A 10 -37.45 28.73 -3.03
N VAL A 11 -36.92 27.61 -3.53
CA VAL A 11 -35.79 27.62 -4.46
C VAL A 11 -36.29 27.85 -5.88
N THR A 12 -35.72 28.85 -6.56
CA THR A 12 -36.13 29.21 -7.92
C THR A 12 -35.58 28.21 -8.95
N PRO A 13 -36.22 28.06 -10.13
CA PRO A 13 -35.69 27.21 -11.20
C PRO A 13 -34.30 27.58 -11.72
N SER A 14 -33.79 28.76 -11.37
CA SER A 14 -32.44 29.23 -11.72
C SER A 14 -31.40 28.99 -10.60
N GLY A 15 -31.74 28.23 -9.55
CA GLY A 15 -30.84 27.96 -8.42
C GLY A 15 -30.73 29.11 -7.40
N GLY A 16 -31.65 30.07 -7.44
CA GLY A 16 -31.75 31.16 -6.45
C GLY A 16 -32.70 30.82 -5.30
N LEU A 17 -32.82 31.74 -4.34
CA LEU A 17 -33.88 31.73 -3.33
C LEU A 17 -34.93 32.81 -3.65
N SER A 18 -36.17 32.56 -3.27
CA SER A 18 -37.26 33.53 -3.32
C SER A 18 -38.11 33.44 -2.06
N LEU A 19 -38.72 34.55 -1.66
CA LEU A 19 -39.63 34.62 -0.52
C LEU A 19 -41.07 34.64 -1.00
N ASN A 20 -41.91 33.82 -0.38
CA ASN A 20 -43.33 33.83 -0.64
C ASN A 20 -44.00 35.04 0.06
N PRO A 21 -44.63 35.97 -0.67
CA PRO A 21 -45.30 37.13 -0.07
C PRO A 21 -46.40 36.75 0.94
N GLU A 22 -47.12 35.65 0.71
CA GLU A 22 -48.15 35.16 1.62
C GLU A 22 -47.55 34.72 2.96
N GLY A 23 -46.42 33.99 2.92
CA GLY A 23 -45.66 33.59 4.11
C GLY A 23 -45.17 34.79 4.92
N LEU A 24 -44.66 35.83 4.25
CA LEU A 24 -44.21 37.07 4.89
C LEU A 24 -45.37 37.89 5.48
N GLU A 25 -46.53 37.96 4.82
CA GLU A 25 -47.71 38.67 5.35
C GLU A 25 -48.26 37.99 6.61
N ILE A 26 -48.35 36.67 6.60
CA ILE A 26 -48.71 35.87 7.78
C ILE A 26 -47.73 36.15 8.92
N LEU A 27 -46.43 36.15 8.63
CA LEU A 27 -45.42 36.37 9.65
C LEU A 27 -45.53 37.78 10.25
N ARG A 28 -45.62 38.82 9.40
CA ARG A 28 -45.82 40.23 9.82
C ARG A 28 -47.08 40.48 10.64
N SER A 29 -48.08 39.61 10.56
CA SER A 29 -49.32 39.70 11.35
C SER A 29 -49.16 39.26 12.83
N VAL A 30 -48.02 38.66 13.20
CA VAL A 30 -47.75 38.22 14.58
C VAL A 30 -46.96 39.30 15.33
N ASP A 31 -47.66 40.07 16.16
CA ASP A 31 -47.07 41.13 16.99
C ASP A 31 -46.42 40.58 18.28
N ASP A 32 -46.80 39.38 18.72
CA ASP A 32 -46.23 38.66 19.87
C ASP A 32 -44.76 38.24 19.62
N ALA A 33 -44.02 37.99 20.71
CA ALA A 33 -42.67 37.42 20.63
C ALA A 33 -42.70 36.00 20.02
N LEU A 34 -41.64 35.63 19.31
CA LEU A 34 -41.54 34.35 18.60
C LEU A 34 -40.48 33.44 19.20
N GLU A 35 -40.87 32.21 19.56
CA GLU A 35 -39.95 31.09 19.72
C GLU A 35 -39.90 30.34 18.38
N VAL A 36 -38.73 30.33 17.74
CA VAL A 36 -38.58 29.81 16.38
C VAL A 36 -37.78 28.51 16.43
N VAL A 37 -38.39 27.40 16.03
CA VAL A 37 -37.77 26.07 16.04
C VAL A 37 -37.60 25.61 14.59
N ALA A 38 -36.34 25.47 14.18
CA ALA A 38 -35.96 25.03 12.85
C ALA A 38 -35.50 23.57 12.85
N ILE A 39 -35.87 22.80 11.81
CA ILE A 39 -35.35 21.46 11.59
C ILE A 39 -34.74 21.29 10.20
N PHE A 40 -33.55 20.68 10.16
CA PHE A 40 -32.73 20.46 8.97
C PHE A 40 -32.09 19.07 9.02
N GLY A 41 -31.66 18.54 7.87
CA GLY A 41 -31.04 17.21 7.77
C GLY A 41 -31.41 16.45 6.49
N PRO A 42 -30.81 15.28 6.23
CA PRO A 42 -31.03 14.50 5.00
C PRO A 42 -32.51 14.13 4.74
N LYS A 43 -32.87 13.76 3.51
CA LYS A 43 -34.21 13.22 3.20
C LYS A 43 -34.45 11.93 4.00
N ASP A 44 -35.73 11.62 4.23
CA ASP A 44 -36.20 10.36 4.82
C ASP A 44 -35.74 10.08 6.28
N THR A 45 -35.06 11.02 6.95
CA THR A 45 -34.68 10.93 8.38
C THR A 45 -35.83 11.17 9.37
N GLY A 46 -37.07 11.38 8.91
CA GLY A 46 -38.22 11.54 9.80
C GLY A 46 -38.41 12.92 10.44
N LYS A 47 -37.75 13.97 9.93
CA LYS A 47 -37.90 15.38 10.39
C LYS A 47 -39.35 15.82 10.54
N THR A 48 -40.11 15.67 9.45
CA THR A 48 -41.52 16.08 9.36
C THR A 48 -42.38 15.31 10.36
N PHE A 49 -42.10 14.02 10.60
CA PHE A 49 -42.76 13.22 11.63
C PHE A 49 -42.56 13.79 13.04
N LEU A 50 -41.36 14.27 13.40
CA LEU A 50 -41.13 14.92 14.69
C LEU A 50 -41.95 16.21 14.82
N MET A 51 -41.94 17.07 13.79
CA MET A 51 -42.74 18.31 13.74
C MET A 51 -44.27 18.06 13.77
N ASP A 52 -44.73 16.91 13.28
CA ASP A 52 -46.13 16.51 13.33
C ASP A 52 -46.59 16.04 14.71
N GLN A 53 -45.68 15.56 15.58
CA GLN A 53 -46.04 15.21 16.97
C GLN A 53 -46.45 16.42 17.81
N ILE A 54 -45.88 17.60 17.52
CA ILE A 54 -46.16 18.84 18.23
C ILE A 54 -47.23 19.70 17.57
N SER A 55 -47.34 19.69 16.23
CA SER A 55 -48.25 20.57 15.50
C SER A 55 -49.70 20.07 15.40
N GLY A 56 -49.97 18.85 15.87
CA GLY A 56 -51.32 18.31 16.07
C GLY A 56 -51.88 17.54 14.88
N LYS A 57 -52.58 16.43 15.17
CA LYS A 57 -53.00 15.40 14.19
C LYS A 57 -53.99 15.86 13.12
N GLU A 58 -54.62 17.03 13.25
CA GLU A 58 -55.72 17.43 12.35
C GLU A 58 -55.24 17.82 10.95
N LYS A 59 -54.05 18.42 10.83
CA LYS A 59 -53.42 18.81 9.55
C LYS A 59 -51.89 18.72 9.67
N PRO A 60 -51.25 17.60 9.26
CA PRO A 60 -49.80 17.42 9.34
C PRO A 60 -49.06 18.23 8.27
N PHE A 61 -47.76 18.48 8.49
CA PHE A 61 -46.81 18.92 7.47
C PHE A 61 -46.65 17.86 6.35
N GLY A 62 -46.90 16.58 6.64
CA GLY A 62 -46.74 15.44 5.74
C GLY A 62 -47.99 14.99 4.97
N LEU A 63 -48.54 15.83 4.08
CA LEU A 63 -49.40 15.36 2.96
C LEU A 63 -48.70 15.61 1.62
N SER A 64 -48.04 14.57 1.10
CA SER A 64 -47.25 14.61 -0.13
C SER A 64 -48.02 15.11 -1.37
N GLN A 65 -49.35 14.97 -1.38
CA GLN A 65 -50.22 15.50 -2.44
C GLN A 65 -50.27 17.03 -2.52
N GLN A 66 -49.89 17.78 -1.46
CA GLN A 66 -49.85 19.25 -1.51
C GLN A 66 -48.47 19.84 -1.83
N ARG A 67 -47.35 19.17 -1.45
CA ARG A 67 -46.00 19.69 -1.77
C ARG A 67 -45.67 19.53 -3.26
N GLY A 68 -46.12 18.44 -3.89
CA GLY A 68 -45.91 18.17 -5.32
C GLY A 68 -44.43 17.99 -5.70
N ALA A 69 -44.13 17.91 -7.00
CA ALA A 69 -42.75 17.89 -7.51
C ALA A 69 -42.14 19.31 -7.57
N LYS A 70 -42.21 20.04 -6.45
CA LYS A 70 -41.64 21.39 -6.31
C LYS A 70 -40.18 21.34 -5.86
N ALA A 71 -39.46 22.42 -6.14
CA ALA A 71 -38.10 22.64 -5.65
C ALA A 71 -38.06 22.72 -4.10
N PRO A 72 -36.92 22.38 -3.46
CA PRO A 72 -36.81 22.41 -2.00
C PRO A 72 -37.04 23.81 -1.43
N GLY A 73 -37.48 23.89 -0.17
CA GLY A 73 -37.72 25.16 0.50
C GLY A 73 -37.82 25.05 2.03
N ILE A 74 -38.23 26.17 2.66
CA ILE A 74 -38.53 26.25 4.09
C ILE A 74 -40.04 26.45 4.26
N TRP A 75 -40.69 25.52 4.95
CA TRP A 75 -42.12 25.56 5.26
C TRP A 75 -42.34 26.00 6.70
N MET A 76 -43.17 27.02 6.88
CA MET A 76 -43.45 27.65 8.18
C MET A 76 -44.85 27.27 8.71
N ARG A 77 -44.97 27.12 10.03
CA ARG A 77 -46.26 27.07 10.72
C ARG A 77 -46.21 27.82 12.05
N CYS A 78 -47.13 28.76 12.26
CA CYS A 78 -47.27 29.50 13.52
C CYS A 78 -48.37 28.87 14.40
N LEU A 79 -48.07 28.63 15.67
CA LEU A 79 -48.92 27.94 16.64
C LEU A 79 -48.95 28.70 18.00
N PRO A 80 -50.06 28.63 18.77
CA PRO A 80 -50.00 28.98 20.19
C PRO A 80 -48.95 28.10 20.89
N HIS A 81 -48.18 28.64 21.83
CA HIS A 81 -47.18 27.84 22.53
C HIS A 81 -47.84 26.70 23.33
N PRO A 82 -47.49 25.41 23.10
CA PRO A 82 -48.20 24.27 23.69
C PRO A 82 -48.23 24.25 25.22
N MET A 83 -47.20 24.78 25.88
CA MET A 83 -47.15 24.94 27.34
C MET A 83 -47.89 26.20 27.87
N GLY A 84 -48.69 26.88 27.06
CA GLY A 84 -49.50 28.04 27.48
C GLY A 84 -48.70 29.30 27.84
N ARG A 85 -47.61 29.58 27.11
CA ARG A 85 -46.76 30.76 27.32
C ARG A 85 -47.25 31.98 26.53
N ASN A 86 -46.84 33.18 26.95
CA ASN A 86 -47.22 34.46 26.34
C ASN A 86 -46.42 34.80 25.07
N HIS A 87 -46.16 33.81 24.22
CA HIS A 87 -45.42 33.95 22.96
C HIS A 87 -45.87 32.90 21.95
N ILE A 88 -45.55 33.09 20.68
CA ILE A 88 -45.99 32.21 19.57
C ILE A 88 -44.84 31.29 19.18
N LEU A 89 -45.17 30.01 18.94
CA LEU A 89 -44.25 29.00 18.44
C LEU A 89 -44.28 29.02 16.90
N VAL A 90 -43.12 29.17 16.27
CA VAL A 90 -42.96 29.13 14.81
C VAL A 90 -42.09 27.93 14.47
N LEU A 91 -42.67 26.96 13.75
CA LEU A 91 -41.97 25.77 13.28
C LEU A 91 -41.51 25.99 11.84
N LEU A 92 -40.22 25.74 11.57
CA LEU A 92 -39.62 25.78 10.23
C LEU A 92 -39.16 24.36 9.84
N ASP A 93 -39.88 23.73 8.90
CA ASP A 93 -39.55 22.43 8.30
C ASP A 93 -38.84 22.67 6.96
N THR A 94 -37.54 22.37 6.90
CA THR A 94 -36.79 22.43 5.64
C THR A 94 -36.85 21.10 4.93
N ASP A 95 -37.20 21.12 3.64
CA ASP A 95 -37.18 19.91 2.82
C ASP A 95 -35.77 19.28 2.88
N GLY A 96 -35.68 17.96 3.07
CA GLY A 96 -34.38 17.31 3.27
C GLY A 96 -33.48 17.39 2.04
N PHE A 97 -32.17 17.20 2.24
CA PHE A 97 -31.19 17.10 1.16
C PHE A 97 -30.79 15.65 0.85
N ARG A 98 -30.25 15.42 -0.34
CA ARG A 98 -29.47 14.23 -0.76
C ARG A 98 -28.04 14.66 -1.09
N ASP A 99 -27.09 13.73 -1.10
CA ASP A 99 -25.69 14.06 -1.42
C ASP A 99 -25.47 14.55 -2.87
N GLU A 100 -26.42 14.28 -3.78
CA GLU A 100 -26.44 14.81 -5.14
C GLU A 100 -27.15 16.17 -5.29
N ASP A 101 -27.77 16.70 -4.23
CA ASP A 101 -28.48 17.99 -4.28
C ASP A 101 -27.48 19.18 -4.23
N ASP A 102 -27.85 20.34 -4.80
CA ASP A 102 -26.96 21.50 -4.95
C ASP A 102 -26.46 22.04 -3.59
N PHE A 103 -25.16 21.88 -3.35
CA PHE A 103 -24.47 22.35 -2.16
C PHE A 103 -24.63 23.85 -1.90
N LYS A 104 -24.68 24.69 -2.95
CA LYS A 104 -24.87 26.14 -2.81
C LYS A 104 -26.25 26.44 -2.25
N VAL A 105 -27.30 25.87 -2.84
CA VAL A 105 -28.69 26.06 -2.39
C VAL A 105 -28.88 25.58 -0.95
N PHE A 106 -28.45 24.35 -0.63
CA PHE A 106 -28.64 23.82 0.72
C PHE A 106 -27.78 24.51 1.77
N SER A 107 -26.60 25.04 1.41
CA SER A 107 -25.84 25.93 2.31
C SER A 107 -26.62 27.19 2.68
N TRP A 108 -27.34 27.80 1.73
CA TRP A 108 -28.14 28.99 1.98
C TRP A 108 -29.37 28.70 2.84
N LEU A 109 -30.09 27.61 2.55
CA LEU A 109 -31.22 27.16 3.39
C LEU A 109 -30.75 26.87 4.83
N PHE A 110 -29.59 26.24 4.99
CA PHE A 110 -28.98 26.01 6.31
C PHE A 110 -28.67 27.32 7.05
N LEU A 111 -28.05 28.31 6.38
CA LEU A 111 -27.77 29.63 6.96
C LEU A 111 -29.05 30.35 7.42
N LEU A 112 -30.12 30.31 6.62
CA LEU A 112 -31.40 30.90 7.01
C LEU A 112 -31.97 30.25 8.27
N ASN A 113 -31.91 28.92 8.39
CA ASN A 113 -32.41 28.21 9.56
C ASN A 113 -31.62 28.56 10.84
N ILE A 114 -30.28 28.62 10.78
CA ILE A 114 -29.49 28.94 11.99
C ILE A 114 -29.64 30.41 12.40
N LEU A 115 -29.66 31.37 11.47
CA LEU A 115 -29.73 32.79 11.82
C LEU A 115 -31.12 33.17 12.38
N THR A 116 -32.19 32.60 11.82
CA THR A 116 -33.58 32.97 12.18
C THR A 116 -34.15 32.21 13.38
N SER A 117 -33.60 31.06 13.76
CA SER A 117 -34.16 30.21 14.83
C SER A 117 -33.67 30.56 16.25
N SER A 118 -34.51 30.25 17.25
CA SER A 118 -34.17 30.13 18.67
C SER A 118 -33.50 28.79 18.98
N VAL A 119 -33.98 27.73 18.33
CA VAL A 119 -33.50 26.36 18.44
C VAL A 119 -33.32 25.78 17.04
N PHE A 120 -32.13 25.25 16.76
CA PHE A 120 -31.83 24.57 15.50
C PHE A 120 -31.64 23.08 15.74
N ILE A 121 -32.49 22.28 15.09
CA ILE A 121 -32.49 20.83 15.18
C ILE A 121 -31.85 20.25 13.91
N TYR A 122 -30.75 19.52 14.07
CA TYR A 122 -30.18 18.69 13.00
C TYR A 122 -30.59 17.23 13.22
N ASN A 123 -31.27 16.62 12.25
CA ASN A 123 -31.87 15.30 12.42
C ASN A 123 -31.38 14.31 11.36
N THR A 124 -30.65 13.29 11.80
CA THR A 124 -30.00 12.25 11.00
C THR A 124 -30.41 10.82 11.42
N ARG A 125 -30.03 9.82 10.62
CA ARG A 125 -30.08 8.38 10.96
C ARG A 125 -28.63 7.86 11.00
N PRO A 126 -28.24 6.99 11.94
CA PRO A 126 -26.86 6.54 12.10
C PRO A 126 -26.43 5.60 10.97
N PHE A 127 -25.45 6.02 10.17
CA PHE A 127 -24.70 5.18 9.25
C PHE A 127 -23.28 4.84 9.75
N GLY A 128 -22.79 5.55 10.76
CA GLY A 128 -21.45 5.39 11.34
C GLY A 128 -21.37 5.88 12.79
N ASP A 129 -20.23 6.46 13.17
CA ASP A 129 -20.08 7.15 14.46
C ASP A 129 -20.70 8.56 14.45
N LEU A 130 -21.05 9.08 15.63
CA LEU A 130 -21.60 10.42 15.82
C LEU A 130 -20.66 11.52 15.26
N GLN A 131 -19.34 11.31 15.30
CA GLN A 131 -18.38 12.23 14.68
C GLN A 131 -18.52 12.26 13.14
N GLU A 132 -18.69 11.11 12.50
CA GLU A 132 -18.86 11.00 11.04
C GLU A 132 -20.16 11.68 10.59
N GLU A 133 -21.26 11.44 11.31
CA GLU A 133 -22.55 12.11 11.07
C GLU A 133 -22.45 13.65 11.17
N LEU A 134 -21.60 14.18 12.06
CA LEU A 134 -21.38 15.62 12.20
C LEU A 134 -20.46 16.20 11.11
N ILE A 135 -19.61 15.41 10.45
CA ILE A 135 -18.83 15.87 9.27
C ILE A 135 -19.76 16.27 8.12
N HIS A 136 -20.97 15.70 8.03
CA HIS A 136 -21.99 16.11 7.05
C HIS A 136 -22.57 17.52 7.30
N LEU A 137 -22.19 18.21 8.40
CA LEU A 137 -22.46 19.64 8.63
C LEU A 137 -21.47 20.59 7.93
N LYS A 138 -20.77 20.13 6.87
CA LYS A 138 -19.96 20.91 5.91
C LYS A 138 -20.55 22.24 5.39
N TYR A 139 -21.84 22.52 5.64
CA TYR A 139 -22.47 23.82 5.42
C TYR A 139 -21.99 24.91 6.42
N MET A 140 -21.42 24.54 7.56
CA MET A 140 -20.92 25.47 8.59
C MET A 140 -19.67 26.24 8.15
N ASP A 141 -18.79 25.63 7.36
CA ASP A 141 -17.60 26.30 6.79
C ASP A 141 -17.97 27.48 5.89
N LYS A 142 -19.22 27.51 5.41
CA LYS A 142 -19.77 28.61 4.64
C LYS A 142 -20.40 29.70 5.52
N ALA A 143 -20.74 29.41 6.77
CA ALA A 143 -21.24 30.40 7.73
C ALA A 143 -20.14 31.40 8.14
N SER A 144 -18.92 30.90 8.40
CA SER A 144 -17.76 31.74 8.74
C SER A 144 -17.26 32.62 7.58
N THR A 145 -17.67 32.33 6.34
CA THR A 145 -17.29 33.10 5.14
C THR A 145 -18.41 33.99 4.59
N MET A 146 -19.69 33.70 4.90
CA MET A 146 -20.86 34.42 4.38
C MET A 146 -21.60 35.23 5.46
N VAL A 147 -21.22 35.15 6.73
CA VAL A 147 -21.83 35.91 7.83
C VAL A 147 -20.76 36.69 8.59
N CYS A 148 -20.98 37.97 8.80
CA CYS A 148 -20.17 38.88 9.59
C CYS A 148 -21.06 39.54 10.66
N VAL A 149 -20.55 39.78 11.87
CA VAL A 149 -21.36 40.43 12.92
C VAL A 149 -21.38 41.96 12.77
N ASP A 150 -20.22 42.56 12.47
CA ASP A 150 -20.06 43.99 12.20
C ASP A 150 -19.01 44.15 11.09
N ALA A 151 -19.37 44.82 9.98
CA ALA A 151 -18.47 45.04 8.85
C ALA A 151 -17.17 45.80 9.21
N SER A 152 -17.15 46.48 10.35
CA SER A 152 -16.00 47.20 10.91
C SER A 152 -14.97 46.28 11.58
N PHE A 153 -15.38 45.08 12.00
CA PHE A 153 -14.57 44.13 12.79
C PHE A 153 -14.69 42.67 12.30
N PRO A 154 -14.32 42.38 11.03
CA PRO A 154 -14.52 41.05 10.44
C PRO A 154 -13.73 39.92 11.13
N GLU A 155 -12.62 40.24 11.80
CA GLU A 155 -11.74 39.24 12.45
C GLU A 155 -12.32 38.67 13.77
N ASP A 156 -13.23 39.38 14.46
CA ASP A 156 -13.81 38.95 15.75
C ASP A 156 -15.08 38.08 15.61
N THR A 157 -15.46 37.74 14.38
CA THR A 157 -16.75 37.15 14.02
C THR A 157 -17.09 35.86 14.78
N SER A 158 -16.15 34.92 14.97
CA SER A 158 -16.43 33.61 15.56
C SER A 158 -16.90 33.66 17.03
N LEU A 159 -16.31 34.54 17.85
CA LEU A 159 -16.70 34.72 19.26
C LEU A 159 -18.04 35.46 19.38
N LEU A 160 -18.30 36.40 18.48
CA LEU A 160 -19.56 37.14 18.45
C LEU A 160 -20.73 36.27 17.95
N LEU A 161 -20.49 35.39 16.97
CA LEU A 161 -21.49 34.43 16.48
C LEU A 161 -21.97 33.47 17.58
N GLN A 162 -21.11 33.06 18.51
CA GLN A 162 -21.51 32.24 19.67
C GLN A 162 -22.61 32.91 20.53
N GLY A 163 -22.71 34.24 20.54
CA GLY A 163 -23.77 34.97 21.24
C GLY A 163 -25.10 35.07 20.49
N ILE A 164 -25.11 34.76 19.18
CA ILE A 164 -26.24 35.00 18.26
C ILE A 164 -26.88 33.70 17.76
N LEU A 165 -26.05 32.67 17.60
CA LEU A 165 -26.45 31.36 17.10
C LEU A 165 -27.38 30.63 18.10
N PRO A 166 -28.34 29.83 17.60
CA PRO A 166 -29.35 29.15 18.40
C PRO A 166 -28.76 28.07 19.31
N GLU A 167 -29.59 27.53 20.21
CA GLU A 167 -29.25 26.25 20.82
C GLU A 167 -29.29 25.14 19.75
N PHE A 168 -28.19 24.39 19.61
CA PHE A 168 -28.04 23.30 18.65
C PHE A 168 -28.49 21.98 19.26
N VAL A 169 -29.35 21.25 18.55
CA VAL A 169 -29.88 19.96 18.99
C VAL A 169 -29.69 18.93 17.89
N CYS A 170 -28.76 17.99 18.10
CA CYS A 170 -28.61 16.83 17.24
C CYS A 170 -29.63 15.75 17.64
N CYS A 171 -30.34 15.21 16.65
CA CYS A 171 -31.31 14.15 16.78
C CYS A 171 -30.86 12.96 15.94
N MET A 172 -30.55 11.83 16.59
CA MET A 172 -30.25 10.58 15.91
C MET A 172 -31.43 9.62 16.03
N ARG A 173 -31.94 9.19 14.88
CA ARG A 173 -33.08 8.28 14.73
C ARG A 173 -32.66 6.80 14.74
N ASP A 174 -33.64 5.92 14.96
CA ASP A 174 -33.54 4.47 14.75
C ASP A 174 -32.39 3.79 15.51
N PHE A 175 -32.00 4.37 16.65
CA PHE A 175 -30.96 3.84 17.52
C PHE A 175 -31.48 2.59 18.26
N PRO A 176 -30.68 1.52 18.45
CA PRO A 176 -31.12 0.36 19.22
C PRO A 176 -31.43 0.73 20.67
N GLU A 177 -32.41 0.06 21.27
CA GLU A 177 -32.76 0.24 22.69
C GLU A 177 -31.57 -0.17 23.58
N ASP A 178 -30.97 0.84 24.22
CA ASP A 178 -29.84 0.70 25.14
C ASP A 178 -30.12 1.52 26.41
N SER A 179 -30.52 0.83 27.47
CA SER A 179 -30.87 1.46 28.74
C SER A 179 -29.66 2.10 29.44
N GLN A 180 -28.43 1.62 29.19
CA GLN A 180 -27.23 2.20 29.80
C GLN A 180 -26.88 3.54 29.16
N LYS A 181 -26.93 3.62 27.82
CA LYS A 181 -26.78 4.89 27.10
C LYS A 181 -27.87 5.90 27.45
N GLU A 182 -29.11 5.45 27.65
CA GLU A 182 -30.20 6.37 28.06
C GLU A 182 -29.95 6.95 29.47
N GLU A 183 -29.50 6.13 30.43
CA GLU A 183 -29.11 6.62 31.77
C GLU A 183 -27.92 7.58 31.72
N GLU A 184 -26.92 7.31 30.87
CA GLU A 184 -25.76 8.18 30.62
C GLU A 184 -26.19 9.53 29.99
N MET A 185 -27.07 9.50 28.99
CA MET A 185 -27.62 10.71 28.38
C MET A 185 -28.44 11.54 29.38
N LEU A 186 -29.17 10.91 30.29
CA LEU A 186 -29.87 11.62 31.37
C LEU A 186 -28.89 12.21 32.40
N ALA A 187 -27.88 11.45 32.82
CA ALA A 187 -26.87 11.89 33.79
C ALA A 187 -26.03 13.09 33.26
N THR A 188 -25.80 13.14 31.96
CA THR A 188 -25.04 14.19 31.27
C THR A 188 -25.93 15.36 30.81
N ASN A 189 -27.23 15.33 31.13
CA ASN A 189 -28.23 16.29 30.68
C ASN A 189 -28.19 16.47 29.14
N HIS A 190 -28.12 15.35 28.40
CA HIS A 190 -28.10 15.29 26.94
C HIS A 190 -26.95 16.09 26.30
N SER A 191 -25.78 16.20 26.94
CA SER A 191 -24.66 16.98 26.42
C SER A 191 -24.01 16.33 25.19
N LEU A 192 -24.04 17.02 24.05
CA LEU A 192 -23.34 16.55 22.85
C LEU A 192 -21.82 16.47 23.07
N ASP A 193 -21.25 17.46 23.77
CA ASP A 193 -19.82 17.52 24.06
C ASP A 193 -19.35 16.38 24.96
N TYR A 194 -20.23 15.82 25.79
CA TYR A 194 -19.91 14.63 26.58
C TYR A 194 -19.91 13.37 25.71
N ALA A 195 -20.93 13.21 24.87
CA ALA A 195 -21.06 12.07 23.96
C ALA A 195 -19.93 11.98 22.93
N LEU A 196 -19.28 13.11 22.61
CA LEU A 196 -18.14 13.19 21.70
C LEU A 196 -16.77 12.96 22.37
N GLY A 197 -16.71 12.94 23.71
CA GLY A 197 -15.48 12.80 24.48
C GLY A 197 -14.68 14.09 24.67
N HIS A 198 -13.99 14.23 25.80
CA HIS A 198 -13.13 15.38 26.11
C HIS A 198 -11.69 15.15 25.60
N SER A 199 -11.52 15.06 24.28
CA SER A 199 -10.20 15.07 23.64
C SER A 199 -9.97 16.38 22.90
N ASP A 200 -9.11 17.25 23.43
CA ASP A 200 -8.62 18.47 22.76
C ASP A 200 -7.63 18.18 21.60
N ASP A 201 -7.54 16.91 21.16
CA ASP A 201 -6.45 16.35 20.34
C ASP A 201 -7.04 15.66 19.09
N THR A 202 -7.86 16.41 18.34
CA THR A 202 -8.57 15.92 17.13
C THR A 202 -8.32 16.81 15.91
N ASP A 203 -7.62 16.30 14.90
CA ASP A 203 -7.36 16.97 13.61
C ASP A 203 -8.56 16.97 12.63
N VAL A 204 -9.75 16.60 13.09
CA VAL A 204 -11.00 16.75 12.33
C VAL A 204 -11.52 18.18 12.54
N PRO A 205 -11.90 18.95 11.49
CA PRO A 205 -12.39 20.32 11.60
C PRO A 205 -13.83 20.38 12.15
N LEU A 206 -13.98 19.93 13.40
CA LEU A 206 -15.20 19.94 14.20
C LEU A 206 -15.51 21.35 14.79
N GLU A 207 -14.84 22.41 14.32
CA GLU A 207 -15.02 23.78 14.82
C GLU A 207 -16.40 24.37 14.51
N GLY A 208 -17.02 23.99 13.39
CA GLY A 208 -18.27 24.58 12.91
C GLY A 208 -19.41 24.55 13.93
N TYR A 209 -19.71 23.37 14.50
CA TYR A 209 -20.77 23.28 15.52
C TYR A 209 -20.31 23.76 16.91
N ARG A 210 -19.00 23.89 17.17
CA ARG A 210 -18.48 24.53 18.39
C ARG A 210 -18.82 26.04 18.47
N LEU A 211 -19.26 26.63 17.35
CA LEU A 211 -19.86 27.98 17.31
C LEU A 211 -21.26 28.07 17.95
N PHE A 212 -21.98 26.97 18.17
CA PHE A 212 -23.27 27.03 18.88
C PHE A 212 -23.05 27.10 20.40
N PRO A 213 -23.68 28.05 21.13
CA PRO A 213 -23.41 28.27 22.57
C PRO A 213 -23.84 27.11 23.47
N LYS A 214 -24.78 26.28 23.01
CA LYS A 214 -25.23 25.06 23.70
C LYS A 214 -25.50 23.99 22.66
N ARG A 215 -25.07 22.77 22.96
CA ARG A 215 -25.14 21.62 22.05
C ARG A 215 -25.75 20.43 22.79
N LYS A 216 -26.86 19.90 22.28
CA LYS A 216 -27.56 18.74 22.83
C LYS A 216 -27.64 17.59 21.86
N LEU A 217 -27.76 16.39 22.41
CA LEU A 217 -27.93 15.15 21.66
C LEU A 217 -29.14 14.38 22.20
N PHE A 218 -30.06 14.04 21.31
CA PHE A 218 -31.21 13.18 21.61
C PHE A 218 -31.18 11.97 20.69
N HIS A 219 -31.25 10.78 21.30
CA HIS A 219 -31.42 9.53 20.59
C HIS A 219 -32.89 9.14 20.58
N PHE A 220 -33.34 8.60 19.47
CA PHE A 220 -34.67 8.05 19.31
C PHE A 220 -34.56 6.60 18.85
N SER A 221 -35.22 5.72 19.60
CA SER A 221 -35.51 4.35 19.20
C SER A 221 -36.34 4.30 17.91
N HIS A 222 -36.51 3.12 17.32
CA HIS A 222 -37.42 2.97 16.20
C HIS A 222 -38.87 3.13 16.69
N PRO A 223 -39.73 3.97 16.07
CA PRO A 223 -41.06 4.35 16.59
C PRO A 223 -42.08 3.20 16.69
N SER A 224 -41.78 2.01 16.15
CA SER A 224 -42.57 0.80 16.40
C SER A 224 -41.69 -0.45 16.42
N SER A 225 -42.02 -1.41 17.28
CA SER A 225 -41.28 -2.66 17.47
C SER A 225 -41.71 -3.81 16.54
N SER A 226 -42.59 -3.55 15.54
CA SER A 226 -43.24 -4.61 14.74
C SER A 226 -43.52 -4.30 13.26
N MET A 227 -43.04 -3.19 12.70
CA MET A 227 -43.23 -2.84 11.28
C MET A 227 -41.90 -2.58 10.58
N GLY A 228 -41.81 -2.98 9.31
CA GLY A 228 -40.65 -2.72 8.44
C GLY A 228 -40.63 -1.30 7.87
N ASP A 229 -39.49 -0.92 7.29
CA ASP A 229 -39.01 0.44 6.97
C ASP A 229 -39.85 1.26 5.94
N GLN A 230 -41.02 0.79 5.50
CA GLN A 230 -41.69 1.34 4.29
C GLN A 230 -42.80 2.37 4.51
N ASP A 231 -43.30 2.64 5.73
CA ASP A 231 -44.36 3.65 5.93
C ASP A 231 -44.27 4.36 7.30
N LEU A 232 -43.47 5.43 7.36
CA LEU A 232 -43.52 6.44 8.43
C LEU A 232 -44.53 7.56 8.12
N GLY A 233 -45.73 7.15 7.70
CA GLY A 233 -46.92 8.01 7.72
C GLY A 233 -47.33 8.37 9.16
N VAL A 234 -48.39 9.17 9.31
CA VAL A 234 -48.87 9.69 10.61
C VAL A 234 -49.32 8.55 11.54
N LEU A 235 -48.39 7.94 12.27
CA LEU A 235 -48.65 6.92 13.27
C LEU A 235 -49.44 7.53 14.43
N PRO A 236 -50.64 7.00 14.75
CA PRO A 236 -51.37 7.39 15.95
C PRO A 236 -50.52 7.13 17.20
N GLN A 237 -50.40 8.13 18.10
CA GLN A 237 -49.64 8.00 19.36
C GLN A 237 -49.90 6.71 20.15
N ASN A 238 -51.12 6.15 20.10
CA ASN A 238 -51.49 4.88 20.73
C ASN A 238 -50.95 3.61 20.02
N LEU A 239 -50.14 3.76 18.98
CA LEU A 239 -49.41 2.70 18.26
C LEU A 239 -47.89 2.94 18.24
N LEU A 240 -47.41 4.05 18.82
CA LEU A 240 -45.97 4.29 19.01
C LEU A 240 -45.46 3.48 20.20
N ASP A 241 -44.20 3.05 20.16
CA ASP A 241 -43.58 2.39 21.29
C ASP A 241 -43.53 3.31 22.54
N LEU A 242 -43.76 2.75 23.74
CA LEU A 242 -43.77 3.51 25.00
C LEU A 242 -42.41 4.13 25.33
N TYR A 243 -41.31 3.46 24.95
CA TYR A 243 -39.96 3.97 25.14
C TYR A 243 -39.70 5.16 24.21
N PHE A 244 -40.07 5.03 22.94
CA PHE A 244 -40.03 6.11 21.95
C PHE A 244 -40.87 7.33 22.38
N GLN A 245 -42.09 7.11 22.89
CA GLN A 245 -42.94 8.18 23.40
C GLN A 245 -42.26 8.96 24.55
N ALA A 246 -41.57 8.28 25.46
CA ALA A 246 -40.85 8.91 26.56
C ALA A 246 -39.65 9.76 26.06
N GLN A 247 -38.91 9.27 25.04
CA GLN A 247 -37.83 10.02 24.40
C GLN A 247 -38.36 11.28 23.69
N VAL A 248 -39.46 11.17 22.94
CA VAL A 248 -40.11 12.30 22.24
C VAL A 248 -40.68 13.34 23.22
N SER A 249 -41.26 12.93 24.35
CA SER A 249 -41.71 13.87 25.39
C SER A 249 -40.54 14.68 25.93
N ARG A 250 -39.46 14.02 26.37
CA ARG A 250 -38.28 14.68 26.96
C ARG A 250 -37.58 15.63 25.98
N PHE A 251 -37.54 15.26 24.70
CA PHE A 251 -37.06 16.14 23.64
C PHE A 251 -37.91 17.41 23.50
N TRP A 252 -39.24 17.29 23.40
CA TRP A 252 -40.11 18.46 23.26
C TRP A 252 -40.20 19.30 24.53
N ASP A 253 -40.14 18.69 25.72
CA ASP A 253 -40.00 19.42 26.99
C ASP A 253 -38.71 20.26 27.02
N TYR A 254 -37.60 19.76 26.46
CA TYR A 254 -36.39 20.55 26.30
C TYR A 254 -36.58 21.71 25.32
N VAL A 255 -37.03 21.42 24.09
CA VAL A 255 -37.15 22.42 23.01
C VAL A 255 -38.14 23.53 23.40
N LEU A 256 -39.32 23.19 23.94
CA LEU A 256 -40.34 24.15 24.35
C LEU A 256 -40.08 24.84 25.69
N SER A 257 -38.99 24.48 26.38
CA SER A 257 -38.58 25.21 27.58
C SER A 257 -37.81 26.49 27.28
N ARG A 258 -37.38 26.70 26.02
CA ARG A 258 -36.46 27.78 25.60
C ARG A 258 -37.11 29.17 25.62
N MET A 259 -36.34 30.21 25.34
CA MET A 259 -36.84 31.59 25.28
C MET A 259 -37.08 32.02 23.83
N PRO A 260 -37.98 33.00 23.59
CA PRO A 260 -38.13 33.62 22.27
C PRO A 260 -36.81 34.11 21.68
N LYS A 261 -36.69 34.12 20.34
CA LYS A 261 -35.52 34.65 19.63
C LYS A 261 -35.32 36.12 19.99
N THR A 262 -34.07 36.53 20.13
CA THR A 262 -33.69 37.94 20.35
C THR A 262 -32.81 38.45 19.21
N THR A 263 -32.77 39.77 19.05
CA THR A 263 -31.76 40.46 18.24
C THR A 263 -30.42 40.56 18.99
N LEU A 264 -29.38 41.09 18.33
CA LEU A 264 -28.03 41.32 18.88
C LEU A 264 -28.00 42.21 20.15
N GLY A 265 -29.09 42.91 20.47
CA GLY A 265 -29.23 43.73 21.68
C GLY A 265 -30.39 43.28 22.57
N GLU A 266 -30.61 41.97 22.63
CA GLU A 266 -31.53 41.30 23.56
C GLU A 266 -33.03 41.68 23.41
N ARG A 267 -33.39 42.43 22.35
CA ARG A 267 -34.80 42.73 22.03
C ARG A 267 -35.48 41.47 21.49
N THR A 268 -36.66 41.12 22.00
CA THR A 268 -37.44 39.97 21.52
C THR A 268 -37.90 40.18 20.08
N VAL A 269 -37.72 39.16 19.24
CA VAL A 269 -38.13 39.15 17.84
C VAL A 269 -39.62 38.84 17.76
N ASN A 270 -40.37 39.71 17.10
CA ASN A 270 -41.74 39.45 16.65
C ASN A 270 -41.79 39.16 15.14
N GLY A 271 -42.97 38.91 14.61
CA GLY A 271 -43.16 38.53 13.21
C GLY A 271 -42.74 39.58 12.18
N ARG A 272 -42.76 40.88 12.51
CA ARG A 272 -42.27 41.91 11.57
C ARG A 272 -40.75 41.91 11.48
N ILE A 273 -40.07 41.77 12.62
CA ILE A 273 -38.60 41.69 12.68
C ILE A 273 -38.14 40.41 11.98
N LEU A 274 -38.78 39.26 12.24
CA LEU A 274 -38.41 37.99 11.60
C LEU A 274 -38.64 38.00 10.09
N ALA A 275 -39.72 38.62 9.60
CA ALA A 275 -39.93 38.81 8.16
C ALA A 275 -38.82 39.64 7.51
N GLY A 276 -38.40 40.74 8.15
CA GLY A 276 -37.29 41.57 7.66
C GLY A 276 -35.93 40.86 7.69
N PHE A 277 -35.69 39.96 8.67
CA PHE A 277 -34.52 39.08 8.66
C PHE A 277 -34.51 38.18 7.42
N PHE A 278 -35.63 37.50 7.12
CA PHE A 278 -35.74 36.69 5.91
C PHE A 278 -35.52 37.50 4.64
N GLU A 279 -36.12 38.69 4.52
CA GLU A 279 -35.96 39.58 3.36
C GLU A 279 -34.52 40.02 3.13
N HIS A 280 -33.82 40.46 4.19
CA HIS A 280 -32.41 40.86 4.09
C HIS A 280 -31.49 39.66 3.78
N TYR A 281 -31.61 38.57 4.55
CA TYR A 281 -30.74 37.40 4.35
C TYR A 281 -30.94 36.74 2.99
N VAL A 282 -32.18 36.58 2.52
CA VAL A 282 -32.42 36.02 1.17
C VAL A 282 -31.82 36.93 0.10
N ASN A 283 -31.99 38.26 0.20
CA ASN A 283 -31.40 39.20 -0.75
C ASN A 283 -29.88 39.07 -0.83
N CYS A 284 -29.17 39.15 0.31
CA CYS A 284 -27.71 39.01 0.36
C CYS A 284 -27.26 37.67 -0.22
N LEU A 285 -27.88 36.56 0.20
CA LEU A 285 -27.52 35.23 -0.31
C LEU A 285 -27.76 35.13 -1.82
N THR A 286 -28.87 35.64 -2.36
CA THR A 286 -29.12 35.62 -3.83
C THR A 286 -28.15 36.47 -4.63
N CYS A 287 -27.53 37.48 -4.02
CA CYS A 287 -26.51 38.33 -4.64
C CYS A 287 -25.07 37.82 -4.40
N ASP A 288 -24.88 36.70 -3.70
CA ASP A 288 -23.59 36.22 -3.18
C ASP A 288 -22.87 37.29 -2.30
N GLU A 289 -23.63 38.13 -1.60
CA GLU A 289 -23.13 39.13 -0.65
C GLU A 289 -23.04 38.57 0.78
N VAL A 290 -22.07 39.07 1.56
CA VAL A 290 -21.92 38.72 2.99
C VAL A 290 -23.08 39.31 3.79
N ILE A 291 -23.71 38.49 4.62
CA ILE A 291 -24.72 38.93 5.59
C ILE A 291 -24.00 39.66 6.72
N VAL A 292 -24.30 40.95 6.92
CA VAL A 292 -23.79 41.75 8.04
C VAL A 292 -24.89 41.93 9.08
N LEU A 293 -24.73 41.33 10.27
CA LEU A 293 -25.79 41.27 11.27
C LEU A 293 -26.06 42.61 11.98
N SER A 294 -25.08 43.53 12.00
CA SER A 294 -25.23 44.90 12.50
C SER A 294 -26.13 45.77 11.64
N ASP A 295 -26.20 45.55 10.32
CA ASP A 295 -26.95 46.41 9.39
C ASP A 295 -28.47 46.36 9.67
N LEU A 296 -28.94 45.20 10.12
CA LEU A 296 -30.31 45.01 10.61
C LEU A 296 -30.61 45.78 11.89
N PHE A 297 -29.58 46.10 12.68
CA PHE A 297 -29.74 46.83 13.93
C PHE A 297 -30.16 48.28 13.69
N ASP A 298 -29.49 48.94 12.73
CA ASP A 298 -29.78 50.32 12.33
C ASP A 298 -31.12 50.42 11.58
N LEU A 299 -31.40 49.46 10.68
CA LEU A 299 -32.66 49.38 9.93
C LEU A 299 -33.92 49.37 10.83
N PHE A 300 -33.84 48.72 12.00
CA PHE A 300 -34.96 48.65 12.94
C PHE A 300 -34.97 49.76 14.01
N GLU A 301 -33.99 50.66 14.06
CA GLU A 301 -34.07 51.88 14.88
C GLU A 301 -34.84 53.00 14.15
N GLU A 302 -34.65 53.17 12.82
CA GLU A 302 -35.34 54.20 12.05
C GLU A 302 -36.87 54.01 12.04
N ASP A 303 -37.34 52.76 11.95
CA ASP A 303 -38.77 52.44 11.92
C ASP A 303 -39.46 52.72 13.28
N ILE A 304 -38.72 52.68 14.39
CA ILE A 304 -39.21 53.03 15.73
C ILE A 304 -39.41 54.55 15.87
N CYS A 305 -38.51 55.36 15.28
CA CYS A 305 -38.70 56.82 15.19
C CYS A 305 -39.98 57.17 14.42
N SER A 306 -40.27 56.47 13.31
CA SER A 306 -41.48 56.69 12.52
C SER A 306 -42.77 56.37 13.30
N PHE A 307 -42.73 55.38 14.19
CA PHE A 307 -43.85 54.97 15.02
C PHE A 307 -44.09 55.94 16.20
N GLN A 308 -43.04 56.33 16.92
CA GLN A 308 -43.16 57.30 18.03
C GLN A 308 -43.66 58.68 17.55
N GLN A 309 -43.28 59.11 16.34
CA GLN A 309 -43.76 60.37 15.77
C GLN A 309 -45.23 60.31 15.32
N ARG A 310 -45.75 59.12 14.98
CA ARG A 310 -47.18 58.90 14.70
C ARG A 310 -48.03 58.95 15.97
N ASP A 311 -47.55 58.44 17.10
CA ASP A 311 -48.27 58.57 18.37
C ASP A 311 -48.18 59.97 18.97
N LEU A 312 -47.06 60.68 18.82
CA LEU A 312 -46.95 62.09 19.23
C LEU A 312 -47.89 63.02 18.45
N ASN A 313 -48.16 62.70 17.18
CA ASN A 313 -49.13 63.45 16.36
C ASN A 313 -50.58 63.03 16.64
N ARG A 314 -50.85 61.75 16.95
CA ARG A 314 -52.18 61.29 17.42
C ARG A 314 -52.59 61.86 18.78
N LEU A 315 -51.62 62.20 19.64
CA LEU A 315 -51.84 62.88 20.92
C LEU A 315 -52.15 64.39 20.79
N LYS A 316 -51.89 65.02 19.63
CA LYS A 316 -52.17 66.45 19.40
C LYS A 316 -53.57 66.75 18.87
N ASP A 317 -54.23 65.79 18.21
CA ASP A 317 -55.54 65.98 17.57
C ASP A 317 -56.75 65.56 18.44
N ARG A 318 -56.55 65.20 19.71
CA ARG A 318 -57.65 64.77 20.60
C ARG A 318 -57.54 65.26 22.05
N ARG A 319 -57.81 66.56 22.26
CA ARG A 319 -58.91 67.07 23.11
C ARG A 319 -58.76 68.57 23.40
N GLU A 320 -59.57 69.37 22.72
CA GLU A 320 -60.07 70.63 23.30
C GLU A 320 -61.13 70.35 24.39
N VAL A 321 -61.47 71.42 25.13
CA VAL A 321 -62.66 71.60 26.00
C VAL A 321 -62.55 71.10 27.47
N GLU A 322 -62.30 72.09 28.35
CA GLU A 322 -62.43 72.11 29.82
C GLU A 322 -63.92 72.19 30.28
N PRO A 323 -64.32 72.60 31.52
CA PRO A 323 -63.61 72.75 32.82
C PRO A 323 -64.34 72.17 34.06
N ARG A 324 -63.67 72.17 35.25
CA ARG A 324 -64.20 72.72 36.54
C ARG A 324 -63.27 72.53 37.77
N GLN A 325 -62.53 73.61 38.09
CA GLN A 325 -62.31 74.25 39.42
C GLN A 325 -62.08 73.40 40.71
N ALA A 326 -60.80 73.34 41.14
CA ALA A 326 -60.18 73.91 42.36
C ALA A 326 -60.92 73.93 43.73
N PRO A 327 -60.18 73.83 44.87
CA PRO A 327 -59.52 75.03 45.42
C PRO A 327 -58.02 74.90 45.81
N ASN A 328 -57.39 76.06 45.99
CA ASN A 328 -55.95 76.27 46.28
C ASN A 328 -55.52 75.98 47.72
N VAL A 329 -54.21 75.75 47.96
CA VAL A 329 -53.31 76.61 48.77
C VAL A 329 -51.85 76.46 48.27
N CYS A 330 -51.09 77.56 48.23
CA CYS A 330 -49.63 77.67 47.98
C CYS A 330 -49.01 78.43 49.20
N PRO A 331 -47.68 78.46 49.51
CA PRO A 331 -46.68 79.06 48.60
C PRO A 331 -45.18 78.59 48.68
N GLN A 332 -44.45 78.89 47.58
CA GLN A 332 -43.07 79.44 47.49
C GLN A 332 -41.81 78.75 48.10
N SER A 333 -40.93 78.30 47.19
CA SER A 333 -39.52 78.79 46.92
C SER A 333 -38.41 78.74 48.01
N PRO A 334 -37.09 78.91 47.68
CA PRO A 334 -36.43 79.12 46.38
C PRO A 334 -35.14 78.30 46.07
N GLU A 335 -34.76 78.26 44.79
CA GLU A 335 -33.42 78.48 44.17
C GLU A 335 -32.07 77.81 44.61
N ILE A 336 -31.39 77.24 43.59
CA ILE A 336 -29.99 77.55 43.13
C ILE A 336 -28.74 76.88 43.80
N THR A 337 -28.27 75.82 43.12
CA THR A 337 -26.87 75.50 42.72
C THR A 337 -25.76 75.05 43.71
N SER A 338 -24.87 74.22 43.11
CA SER A 338 -23.39 74.18 43.24
C SER A 338 -22.72 73.00 44.01
N LYS A 339 -21.68 72.46 43.35
CA LYS A 339 -20.66 71.48 43.81
C LYS A 339 -19.58 72.18 44.67
N PRO A 340 -18.49 71.54 45.20
CA PRO A 340 -18.21 70.12 45.56
C PRO A 340 -17.48 69.93 46.94
N LYS A 341 -17.16 68.65 47.30
CA LYS A 341 -15.95 68.12 48.02
C LYS A 341 -16.11 67.39 49.39
N LYS A 342 -15.56 66.16 49.42
CA LYS A 342 -14.62 65.54 50.40
C LYS A 342 -15.03 65.05 51.83
N ILE A 343 -14.75 63.74 52.07
CA ILE A 343 -13.99 63.15 53.23
C ILE A 343 -14.75 63.10 54.61
N ARG A 344 -14.63 62.15 55.57
CA ARG A 344 -13.60 61.13 56.02
C ARG A 344 -14.19 59.97 56.88
N GLY A 345 -13.40 58.91 57.11
CA GLY A 345 -13.37 58.05 58.33
C GLY A 345 -13.08 56.56 58.02
N MET A 346 -11.90 55.93 58.25
CA MET A 346 -11.20 55.52 59.51
C MET A 346 -11.78 54.25 60.21
N PRO A 347 -10.98 53.41 60.94
CA PRO A 347 -9.51 53.22 60.96
C PRO A 347 -8.98 51.73 61.12
N GLU A 348 -7.64 51.54 61.04
CA GLU A 348 -6.71 50.64 61.82
C GLU A 348 -6.96 49.11 62.01
N MET A 349 -5.97 48.20 62.25
CA MET A 349 -4.52 48.24 62.58
C MET A 349 -3.83 46.89 62.12
N VAL A 350 -2.61 46.85 61.52
CA VAL A 350 -1.27 46.43 62.10
C VAL A 350 -1.08 44.90 62.38
N HIS A 351 0.03 44.15 62.11
CA HIS A 351 1.46 44.39 61.77
C HIS A 351 2.19 43.18 61.06
N GLU A 352 3.12 43.45 60.10
CA GLU A 352 4.51 42.88 59.93
C GLU A 352 4.85 41.41 59.44
N PRO A 353 6.13 41.07 59.02
CA PRO A 353 6.37 40.50 57.66
C PRO A 353 7.44 39.36 57.51
N ARG A 354 7.76 38.91 56.27
CA ARG A 354 9.12 38.92 55.64
C ARG A 354 9.28 38.13 54.30
N ARG A 355 10.37 38.46 53.58
CA ARG A 355 10.96 37.77 52.41
C ARG A 355 12.06 36.77 52.85
N GLU A 356 12.49 35.83 51.99
CA GLU A 356 13.86 35.78 51.42
C GLU A 356 14.19 34.47 50.65
N THR A 357 15.24 34.54 49.81
CA THR A 357 15.77 33.46 48.96
C THR A 357 17.16 33.05 49.46
N VAL A 358 17.41 31.78 49.81
CA VAL A 358 18.77 31.27 50.12
C VAL A 358 18.95 29.80 49.69
N ILE A 359 20.15 29.48 49.19
CA ILE A 359 20.67 28.16 48.77
C ILE A 359 21.42 27.50 49.95
N LEU A 360 21.42 26.15 50.05
CA LEU A 360 22.45 25.22 50.62
C LEU A 360 21.76 23.84 50.86
N SER A 361 21.99 22.81 50.05
CA SER A 361 23.11 21.84 50.10
C SER A 361 23.22 20.99 51.39
N GLN A 362 23.02 19.67 51.26
CA GLN A 362 23.83 18.55 51.79
C GLN A 362 23.28 17.28 51.09
N ASN A 363 24.10 16.47 50.42
CA ASN A 363 24.97 15.41 50.96
C ASN A 363 24.18 14.38 51.80
N ALA A 364 24.31 13.06 51.62
CA ALA A 364 25.34 12.27 50.92
C ALA A 364 24.69 11.06 50.19
N ALA A 365 25.33 10.46 49.18
CA ALA A 365 26.04 9.16 49.24
C ALA A 365 25.19 7.96 49.71
N THR A 366 25.29 6.75 49.16
CA THR A 366 26.48 6.05 48.63
C THR A 366 26.05 5.01 47.59
N ALA A 367 26.74 4.94 46.45
CA ALA A 367 27.63 3.84 46.04
C ALA A 367 26.99 2.51 45.62
N SER A 368 26.97 2.32 44.29
CA SER A 368 27.70 1.26 43.58
C SER A 368 28.14 0.00 44.35
N ALA A 369 27.75 -1.17 43.85
CA ALA A 369 28.63 -2.33 43.78
C ALA A 369 28.23 -3.28 42.64
N SER A 370 29.01 -3.23 41.55
CA SER A 370 29.20 -4.36 40.63
C SER A 370 29.71 -5.60 41.37
N LEU A 371 29.35 -6.80 40.93
CA LEU A 371 30.18 -7.99 41.14
C LEU A 371 30.04 -9.00 40.00
N PHE A 372 31.14 -9.15 39.26
CA PHE A 372 31.46 -10.34 38.44
C PHE A 372 31.73 -11.55 39.35
N LYS A 373 31.50 -12.77 38.84
CA LYS A 373 32.09 -14.10 39.16
C LYS A 373 31.03 -15.21 39.08
N GLU A 374 31.32 -16.45 38.68
CA GLU A 374 32.46 -17.05 37.95
C GLU A 374 32.03 -18.44 37.43
N GLU A 375 32.96 -19.14 36.78
CA GLU A 375 32.84 -20.45 36.14
C GLU A 375 32.24 -21.60 36.98
N GLY A 376 31.72 -22.62 36.28
CA GLY A 376 31.39 -23.95 36.83
C GLY A 376 31.42 -25.03 35.75
N ILE A 377 32.30 -26.04 35.91
CA ILE A 377 32.66 -27.05 34.90
C ILE A 377 32.09 -28.44 35.30
N PHE A 378 32.01 -29.38 34.34
CA PHE A 378 31.63 -30.81 34.47
C PHE A 378 30.11 -31.10 34.68
N SER A 379 29.54 -32.23 34.20
CA SER A 379 30.15 -33.49 33.76
C SER A 379 29.39 -34.18 32.61
N MET A 380 30.09 -35.00 31.82
CA MET A 380 29.47 -36.10 31.06
C MET A 380 29.00 -37.23 32.00
N HIS A 381 27.89 -37.88 31.63
CA HIS A 381 27.59 -39.33 31.65
C HIS A 381 26.10 -39.44 31.24
N GLY A 382 25.64 -40.34 30.38
CA GLY A 382 26.24 -41.57 29.88
C GLY A 382 25.41 -42.78 30.35
N SER A 383 24.37 -43.16 29.60
CA SER A 383 23.66 -44.43 29.83
C SER A 383 22.95 -44.93 28.57
N LEU A 384 23.39 -46.10 28.08
CA LEU A 384 22.72 -46.86 27.03
C LEU A 384 21.55 -47.69 27.58
N SER A 385 20.45 -47.78 26.84
CA SER A 385 19.61 -48.98 26.71
C SER A 385 18.57 -48.75 25.60
N SER A 386 18.01 -49.74 24.89
CA SER A 386 18.48 -51.09 24.55
C SER A 386 17.67 -51.61 23.34
N ARG A 387 18.19 -52.61 22.61
CA ARG A 387 17.57 -53.13 21.36
C ARG A 387 16.33 -53.99 21.60
N SER A 388 15.34 -53.89 20.70
CA SER A 388 14.72 -55.03 20.01
C SER A 388 14.20 -54.52 18.65
N SER A 389 14.53 -55.04 17.46
CA SER A 389 14.70 -56.41 16.93
C SER A 389 13.40 -57.18 16.70
N GLN A 390 12.80 -56.98 15.51
CA GLN A 390 12.10 -58.03 14.76
C GLN A 390 12.13 -57.72 13.23
N ARG A 391 12.28 -58.78 12.43
CA ARG A 391 12.28 -58.89 10.95
C ARG A 391 11.69 -60.29 10.63
N PRO A 392 11.37 -60.64 9.37
CA PRO A 392 10.46 -60.04 8.40
C PRO A 392 9.37 -61.09 8.02
N PRO A 393 8.74 -61.04 6.83
CA PRO A 393 9.08 -62.11 5.85
C PRO A 393 9.12 -61.71 4.35
N SER A 394 9.90 -62.49 3.59
CA SER A 394 9.87 -62.83 2.14
C SER A 394 8.84 -62.13 1.22
N SER A 395 9.20 -61.39 0.16
CA SER A 395 9.92 -61.75 -1.09
C SER A 395 9.09 -62.47 -2.18
N THR A 396 8.81 -61.78 -3.29
CA THR A 396 8.50 -62.36 -4.61
C THR A 396 9.03 -61.42 -5.71
N GLU A 397 9.22 -61.92 -6.93
CA GLU A 397 10.31 -61.47 -7.82
C GLU A 397 10.02 -60.31 -8.79
N LYS A 398 11.08 -59.53 -9.02
CA LYS A 398 11.55 -58.95 -10.30
C LYS A 398 10.51 -58.71 -11.42
N ARG A 399 10.42 -57.44 -11.83
CA ARG A 399 10.63 -57.10 -13.26
C ARG A 399 11.38 -55.78 -13.39
N LEU A 400 12.55 -55.81 -14.03
CA LEU A 400 13.29 -54.59 -14.36
C LEU A 400 12.60 -53.87 -15.51
N HIS A 401 12.33 -52.58 -15.33
CA HIS A 401 12.41 -51.61 -16.42
C HIS A 401 13.34 -50.48 -16.01
N LEU A 402 14.42 -50.34 -16.77
CA LEU A 402 15.46 -49.37 -16.56
C LEU A 402 15.03 -48.02 -17.18
N GLN A 403 14.46 -47.12 -16.37
CA GLN A 403 14.40 -45.70 -16.71
C GLN A 403 15.51 -44.98 -15.96
N ARG A 404 16.41 -44.33 -16.71
CA ARG A 404 17.41 -43.42 -16.16
C ARG A 404 16.69 -42.20 -15.58
N SER A 405 16.65 -42.10 -14.25
CA SER A 405 16.26 -40.88 -13.57
C SER A 405 17.42 -39.89 -13.58
N SER A 406 17.42 -38.95 -14.52
CA SER A 406 18.14 -37.68 -14.37
C SER A 406 17.40 -36.80 -13.35
N GLY A 407 17.44 -37.21 -12.09
CA GLY A 407 16.86 -36.46 -10.99
C GLY A 407 17.83 -35.38 -10.54
N GLN A 408 17.53 -34.11 -10.86
CA GLN A 408 17.99 -33.02 -10.00
C GLN A 408 17.23 -33.14 -8.69
N ASP A 409 17.89 -33.59 -7.62
CA ASP A 409 17.39 -33.48 -6.25
C ASP A 409 17.33 -31.98 -5.88
N ARG A 410 16.23 -31.32 -6.23
CA ARG A 410 15.95 -29.95 -5.80
C ARG A 410 15.55 -30.00 -4.32
N ALA A 411 16.20 -29.16 -3.51
CA ALA A 411 15.95 -29.10 -2.07
C ALA A 411 14.46 -28.92 -1.73
N PRO A 412 13.97 -29.51 -0.64
CA PRO A 412 12.58 -29.33 -0.20
C PRO A 412 12.29 -27.86 0.07
N VAL A 413 11.12 -27.40 -0.36
CA VAL A 413 10.66 -26.01 -0.17
C VAL A 413 10.71 -25.64 1.32
N PRO A 414 11.29 -24.49 1.70
CA PRO A 414 11.16 -23.95 3.04
C PRO A 414 9.68 -23.68 3.37
N THR A 415 9.00 -24.63 3.98
CA THR A 415 7.60 -24.51 4.41
C THR A 415 7.52 -23.61 5.63
N MET A 416 6.94 -22.41 5.48
CA MET A 416 6.68 -21.54 6.62
C MET A 416 5.49 -22.07 7.42
N ASP A 417 5.69 -22.32 8.72
CA ASP A 417 4.61 -22.75 9.60
C ASP A 417 3.59 -21.64 9.84
N LYS A 418 4.05 -20.38 9.95
CA LYS A 418 3.27 -19.17 10.20
C LYS A 418 3.73 -18.03 9.26
N PRO A 419 2.88 -17.02 9.00
CA PRO A 419 3.30 -15.80 8.30
C PRO A 419 4.26 -14.95 9.15
N ILE A 420 5.00 -14.06 8.48
CA ILE A 420 5.89 -13.07 9.09
C ILE A 420 5.65 -11.71 8.42
N CYS A 421 5.94 -10.60 9.11
CA CYS A 421 5.95 -9.28 8.47
C CYS A 421 7.10 -9.23 7.44
N LEU A 422 6.81 -8.81 6.20
CA LEU A 422 7.82 -8.57 5.16
C LEU A 422 8.19 -7.09 5.09
N ILE A 423 7.19 -6.21 5.15
CA ILE A 423 7.37 -4.75 5.16
C ILE A 423 6.63 -4.22 6.39
N GLU A 424 7.36 -3.75 7.37
CA GLU A 424 6.85 -3.12 8.59
C GLU A 424 6.40 -1.68 8.27
N ASN A 425 5.34 -1.24 8.95
CA ASN A 425 4.85 0.15 8.92
C ASN A 425 5.00 0.71 10.33
N LEU A 426 6.15 1.33 10.60
CA LEU A 426 6.56 1.77 11.93
C LEU A 426 6.15 3.23 12.18
N PRO A 427 5.53 3.56 13.34
CA PRO A 427 5.22 4.94 13.69
C PRO A 427 6.48 5.82 13.63
N ASN A 428 6.39 6.96 12.93
CA ASN A 428 7.48 7.93 12.69
C ASN A 428 8.70 7.44 11.87
N GLU A 429 8.92 6.14 11.71
CA GLU A 429 10.05 5.58 10.93
C GLU A 429 9.66 5.15 9.51
N GLY A 430 8.35 5.01 9.25
CA GLY A 430 7.78 4.72 7.92
C GLY A 430 7.85 3.24 7.53
N LEU A 431 7.92 2.98 6.23
CA LEU A 431 8.02 1.62 5.69
C LEU A 431 9.45 1.07 5.78
N GLN A 432 9.62 -0.13 6.31
CA GLN A 432 10.91 -0.82 6.41
C GLN A 432 10.79 -2.30 6.06
N VAL A 433 11.76 -2.86 5.34
CA VAL A 433 11.79 -4.32 5.06
C VAL A 433 12.34 -5.08 6.28
N ASN A 434 11.67 -6.17 6.65
CA ASN A 434 12.09 -7.04 7.74
C ASN A 434 13.21 -8.00 7.29
N GLN A 435 14.32 -8.04 8.03
CA GLN A 435 15.51 -8.81 7.67
C GLN A 435 15.31 -10.33 7.77
N GLU A 436 14.52 -10.83 8.74
CA GLU A 436 14.20 -12.25 8.88
C GLU A 436 13.36 -12.74 7.68
N ALA A 437 12.45 -11.90 7.19
CA ALA A 437 11.70 -12.18 5.97
C ALA A 437 12.60 -12.29 4.72
N LEU A 438 13.62 -11.41 4.60
CA LEU A 438 14.61 -11.50 3.52
C LEU A 438 15.48 -12.76 3.62
N GLU A 439 15.86 -13.19 4.82
CA GLU A 439 16.58 -14.45 5.02
C GLU A 439 15.75 -15.66 4.59
N ILE A 440 14.44 -15.67 4.82
CA ILE A 440 13.54 -16.73 4.34
C ILE A 440 13.46 -16.69 2.81
N LEU A 441 13.23 -15.51 2.22
CA LEU A 441 13.10 -15.33 0.77
C LEU A 441 14.37 -15.73 0.01
N SER A 442 15.55 -15.38 0.52
CA SER A 442 16.84 -15.72 -0.11
C SER A 442 17.13 -17.23 -0.20
N ARG A 443 16.43 -18.06 0.60
CA ARG A 443 16.52 -19.53 0.56
C ARG A 443 15.56 -20.17 -0.44
N ILE A 444 14.68 -19.39 -1.07
CA ILE A 444 13.67 -19.88 -2.02
C ILE A 444 14.16 -19.60 -3.46
N SER A 445 14.93 -20.54 -4.01
CA SER A 445 15.40 -20.51 -5.41
C SER A 445 14.34 -20.90 -6.44
N GLN A 446 13.15 -21.34 -6.00
CA GLN A 446 12.04 -21.66 -6.89
C GLN A 446 11.36 -20.40 -7.45
N PRO A 447 10.82 -20.45 -8.67
CA PRO A 447 9.87 -19.46 -9.17
C PRO A 447 8.69 -19.24 -8.22
N VAL A 448 8.32 -17.97 -7.99
CA VAL A 448 7.22 -17.61 -7.10
C VAL A 448 5.95 -17.22 -7.88
N VAL A 449 4.81 -17.68 -7.36
CA VAL A 449 3.48 -17.12 -7.66
C VAL A 449 3.11 -16.24 -6.48
N VAL A 450 2.90 -14.94 -6.70
CA VAL A 450 2.68 -13.97 -5.62
C VAL A 450 1.24 -13.48 -5.67
N VAL A 451 0.47 -13.70 -4.61
CA VAL A 451 -0.92 -13.24 -4.48
C VAL A 451 -0.99 -12.23 -3.34
N ALA A 452 -1.33 -10.98 -3.64
CA ALA A 452 -1.56 -9.96 -2.61
C ALA A 452 -3.05 -9.70 -2.42
N ILE A 453 -3.48 -9.43 -1.18
CA ILE A 453 -4.84 -8.98 -0.87
C ILE A 453 -4.81 -7.61 -0.20
N VAL A 454 -5.64 -6.70 -0.69
CA VAL A 454 -5.72 -5.30 -0.24
C VAL A 454 -7.18 -4.89 -0.11
N GLY A 455 -7.48 -3.94 0.77
CA GLY A 455 -8.83 -3.44 0.99
C GLY A 455 -9.00 -2.84 2.39
N PRO A 456 -10.16 -2.25 2.69
CA PRO A 456 -10.42 -1.59 3.97
C PRO A 456 -10.16 -2.51 5.18
N TYR A 457 -9.91 -1.91 6.34
CA TYR A 457 -9.79 -2.67 7.59
C TYR A 457 -11.10 -3.45 7.90
N ARG A 458 -10.99 -4.53 8.68
CA ARG A 458 -12.09 -5.46 9.06
C ARG A 458 -12.83 -6.22 7.95
N THR A 459 -12.48 -6.06 6.68
CA THR A 459 -13.15 -6.74 5.55
C THR A 459 -12.84 -8.25 5.39
N GLY A 460 -12.18 -8.88 6.36
CA GLY A 460 -11.92 -10.33 6.36
C GLY A 460 -10.86 -10.82 5.36
N LYS A 461 -9.86 -9.99 5.04
CA LYS A 461 -8.74 -10.32 4.12
C LYS A 461 -7.93 -11.55 4.55
N SER A 462 -7.40 -11.51 5.77
CA SER A 462 -6.55 -12.55 6.38
C SER A 462 -7.21 -13.93 6.39
N TYR A 463 -8.55 -13.98 6.52
CA TYR A 463 -9.33 -15.22 6.42
C TYR A 463 -9.23 -15.86 5.02
N LEU A 464 -9.39 -15.07 3.95
CA LEU A 464 -9.25 -15.58 2.58
C LEU A 464 -7.81 -16.04 2.30
N MET A 465 -6.81 -15.37 2.89
CA MET A 465 -5.41 -15.77 2.75
C MET A 465 -5.09 -17.08 3.49
N ASN A 466 -5.66 -17.30 4.68
CA ASN A 466 -5.57 -18.60 5.37
C ASN A 466 -6.20 -19.73 4.54
N LYS A 467 -7.38 -19.49 3.95
CA LYS A 467 -8.02 -20.46 3.04
C LYS A 467 -7.20 -20.70 1.77
N LEU A 468 -6.57 -19.67 1.17
CA LEU A 468 -5.63 -19.84 0.05
C LEU A 468 -4.36 -20.63 0.42
N ALA A 469 -3.88 -20.53 1.65
CA ALA A 469 -2.78 -21.33 2.18
C ALA A 469 -3.16 -22.79 2.44
N GLY A 470 -4.45 -23.14 2.40
CA GLY A 470 -4.96 -24.47 2.75
C GLY A 470 -4.81 -24.80 4.25
N LYS A 471 -4.69 -23.79 5.12
CA LYS A 471 -4.49 -23.94 6.57
C LYS A 471 -5.62 -23.23 7.34
N PRO A 472 -6.11 -23.79 8.46
CA PRO A 472 -7.20 -23.17 9.24
C PRO A 472 -6.75 -21.89 9.97
N THR A 473 -5.49 -21.86 10.43
CA THR A 473 -4.89 -20.77 11.21
C THR A 473 -3.59 -20.32 10.53
N GLY A 474 -3.29 -19.02 10.53
CA GLY A 474 -2.13 -18.46 9.82
C GLY A 474 -1.92 -17.00 10.12
N PHE A 475 -2.39 -16.13 9.21
CA PHE A 475 -2.55 -14.70 9.45
C PHE A 475 -3.61 -14.50 10.55
N SER A 476 -3.26 -13.70 11.56
CA SER A 476 -4.09 -13.46 12.75
C SER A 476 -5.44 -12.84 12.39
N LEU A 477 -6.55 -13.47 12.79
CA LEU A 477 -7.88 -12.90 12.59
C LEU A 477 -8.24 -11.97 13.75
N GLY A 478 -8.55 -10.72 13.43
CA GLY A 478 -8.86 -9.71 14.44
C GLY A 478 -10.36 -9.63 14.79
N ALA A 479 -10.71 -9.86 16.05
CA ALA A 479 -12.09 -9.83 16.55
C ALA A 479 -12.53 -8.53 17.26
N THR A 480 -11.60 -7.63 17.57
CA THR A 480 -11.82 -6.37 18.30
C THR A 480 -11.86 -5.16 17.34
N ILE A 481 -11.76 -3.92 17.84
CA ILE A 481 -11.71 -2.69 17.03
C ILE A 481 -10.27 -2.41 16.54
N GLN A 482 -9.26 -2.64 17.39
CA GLN A 482 -7.83 -2.39 17.17
C GLN A 482 -7.21 -3.23 16.05
N SER A 483 -6.62 -2.62 15.02
CA SER A 483 -6.14 -3.35 13.83
C SER A 483 -4.94 -4.27 14.13
N HIS A 484 -4.93 -5.47 13.52
CA HIS A 484 -3.95 -6.52 13.84
C HIS A 484 -2.80 -6.62 12.83
N THR A 485 -3.08 -6.43 11.55
CA THR A 485 -2.08 -6.50 10.48
C THR A 485 -1.56 -5.09 10.24
N LYS A 486 -0.30 -4.84 10.61
CA LYS A 486 0.42 -3.58 10.30
C LYS A 486 1.47 -3.87 9.23
N GLY A 487 1.59 -3.00 8.22
CA GLY A 487 2.46 -3.21 7.05
C GLY A 487 1.97 -4.28 6.08
N ILE A 488 2.90 -5.03 5.47
CA ILE A 488 2.64 -6.15 4.55
C ILE A 488 3.25 -7.42 5.12
N TRP A 489 2.40 -8.43 5.34
CA TRP A 489 2.80 -9.74 5.89
C TRP A 489 2.88 -10.78 4.78
N MET A 490 3.89 -11.64 4.80
CA MET A 490 4.09 -12.71 3.84
C MET A 490 3.90 -14.10 4.43
N TRP A 491 3.45 -15.04 3.61
CA TRP A 491 3.47 -16.46 3.90
C TRP A 491 3.88 -17.26 2.67
N CYS A 492 5.01 -17.96 2.74
CA CYS A 492 5.51 -18.82 1.67
C CYS A 492 5.10 -20.28 1.92
N VAL A 493 4.33 -20.84 0.99
CA VAL A 493 3.87 -22.24 1.03
C VAL A 493 4.12 -22.93 -0.32
N PRO A 494 4.27 -24.27 -0.37
CA PRO A 494 4.35 -25.00 -1.64
C PRO A 494 3.10 -24.75 -2.49
N HIS A 495 3.27 -24.48 -3.79
CA HIS A 495 2.11 -24.16 -4.63
C HIS A 495 1.29 -25.44 -4.92
N PRO A 496 0.00 -25.51 -4.55
CA PRO A 496 -0.76 -26.77 -4.50
C PRO A 496 -0.95 -27.46 -5.86
N GLN A 497 -0.92 -26.70 -6.96
CA GLN A 497 -1.04 -27.22 -8.33
C GLN A 497 0.25 -27.14 -9.17
N LYS A 498 1.34 -26.56 -8.65
CA LYS A 498 2.57 -26.29 -9.43
C LYS A 498 3.78 -26.72 -8.58
N VAL A 499 4.10 -28.01 -8.62
CA VAL A 499 5.07 -28.67 -7.73
C VAL A 499 6.47 -28.01 -7.70
N SER A 500 6.87 -27.34 -8.79
CA SER A 500 8.15 -26.63 -8.93
C SER A 500 8.13 -25.16 -8.50
N HIS A 501 7.02 -24.66 -7.95
CA HIS A 501 6.81 -23.26 -7.60
C HIS A 501 6.43 -23.10 -6.12
N THR A 502 6.80 -21.93 -5.57
CA THR A 502 6.34 -21.48 -4.25
C THR A 502 5.19 -20.48 -4.42
N LEU A 503 4.12 -20.63 -3.63
CA LEU A 503 3.03 -19.67 -3.51
C LEU A 503 3.37 -18.71 -2.36
N VAL A 504 3.49 -17.43 -2.67
CA VAL A 504 3.73 -16.36 -1.70
C VAL A 504 2.43 -15.57 -1.54
N LEU A 505 1.88 -15.60 -0.33
CA LEU A 505 0.66 -14.88 0.04
C LEU A 505 1.05 -13.60 0.76
N LEU A 506 0.61 -12.44 0.27
CA LEU A 506 0.85 -11.12 0.88
C LEU A 506 -0.46 -10.54 1.44
N ASP A 507 -0.64 -10.58 2.77
CA ASP A 507 -1.77 -9.95 3.46
C ASP A 507 -1.37 -8.55 3.91
N THR A 508 -2.12 -7.53 3.50
CA THR A 508 -1.81 -6.14 3.88
C THR A 508 -2.62 -5.66 5.07
N GLU A 509 -2.05 -4.67 5.74
CA GLU A 509 -2.77 -3.75 6.61
C GLU A 509 -4.06 -3.22 5.94
N GLY A 510 -5.06 -2.93 6.78
CA GLY A 510 -6.32 -2.36 6.34
C GLY A 510 -6.18 -0.90 5.94
N LEU A 511 -6.69 -0.56 4.76
CA LEU A 511 -6.82 0.83 4.32
C LEU A 511 -7.83 1.57 5.21
N GLY A 512 -7.55 2.83 5.55
CA GLY A 512 -8.47 3.71 6.29
C GLY A 512 -8.68 3.33 7.76
N ASP A 513 -7.71 2.67 8.39
CA ASP A 513 -7.75 2.34 9.83
C ASP A 513 -7.44 3.59 10.68
N VAL A 514 -8.41 3.98 11.53
CA VAL A 514 -8.44 5.24 12.28
C VAL A 514 -7.30 5.36 13.31
N GLU A 515 -6.70 4.25 13.74
CA GLU A 515 -5.52 4.25 14.62
C GLU A 515 -4.23 4.72 13.92
N LYS A 516 -4.26 4.97 12.59
CA LYS A 516 -3.16 5.58 11.84
C LYS A 516 -3.34 7.08 11.68
N GLY A 517 -2.53 7.87 12.39
CA GLY A 517 -2.50 9.33 12.24
C GLY A 517 -2.01 9.87 10.89
N ASP A 518 -1.57 9.02 9.96
CA ASP A 518 -1.20 9.40 8.59
C ASP A 518 -1.65 8.33 7.57
N SER A 519 -2.42 8.74 6.57
CA SER A 519 -2.92 7.89 5.48
C SER A 519 -1.94 7.76 4.31
N THR A 520 -0.83 8.50 4.29
CA THR A 520 0.17 8.52 3.19
C THR A 520 0.75 7.14 2.91
N ASN A 521 0.89 6.29 3.95
CA ASN A 521 1.41 4.93 3.84
C ASN A 521 0.40 3.93 3.22
N ASP A 522 -0.90 4.21 3.24
CA ASP A 522 -1.91 3.30 2.68
C ASP A 522 -1.79 3.18 1.16
N SER A 523 -1.64 4.31 0.46
CA SER A 523 -1.34 4.34 -0.97
C SER A 523 0.01 3.69 -1.32
N TRP A 524 1.01 3.74 -0.43
CA TRP A 524 2.28 3.05 -0.62
C TRP A 524 2.15 1.54 -0.45
N ILE A 525 1.42 1.08 0.57
CA ILE A 525 1.09 -0.34 0.78
C ILE A 525 0.30 -0.87 -0.42
N PHE A 526 -0.65 -0.09 -0.94
CA PHE A 526 -1.41 -0.41 -2.15
C PHE A 526 -0.49 -0.55 -3.37
N ALA A 527 0.40 0.43 -3.62
CA ALA A 527 1.34 0.40 -4.74
C ALA A 527 2.34 -0.76 -4.65
N LEU A 528 2.89 -1.04 -3.47
CA LEU A 528 3.79 -2.17 -3.22
C LEU A 528 3.08 -3.52 -3.44
N ALA A 529 1.84 -3.67 -3.00
CA ALA A 529 1.05 -4.88 -3.25
C ALA A 529 0.79 -5.11 -4.75
N VAL A 530 0.57 -4.05 -5.54
CA VAL A 530 0.48 -4.14 -7.02
C VAL A 530 1.84 -4.53 -7.62
N LEU A 531 2.93 -3.86 -7.23
CA LEU A 531 4.28 -4.08 -7.78
C LEU A 531 4.83 -5.48 -7.48
N LEU A 532 4.65 -5.99 -6.26
CA LEU A 532 5.19 -7.27 -5.82
C LEU A 532 4.35 -8.46 -6.31
N SER A 533 3.03 -8.29 -6.48
CA SER A 533 2.13 -9.40 -6.82
C SER A 533 2.09 -9.78 -8.30
N SER A 534 1.66 -11.01 -8.56
CA SER A 534 1.25 -11.57 -9.86
C SER A 534 -0.27 -11.68 -10.00
N THR A 535 -0.98 -11.70 -8.87
CA THR A 535 -2.43 -11.60 -8.76
C THR A 535 -2.75 -10.68 -7.58
N PHE A 536 -3.55 -9.66 -7.82
CA PHE A 536 -3.94 -8.64 -6.85
C PHE A 536 -5.42 -8.77 -6.55
N VAL A 537 -5.74 -9.08 -5.29
CA VAL A 537 -7.09 -9.26 -4.80
C VAL A 537 -7.53 -7.99 -4.08
N TYR A 538 -8.46 -7.24 -4.64
CA TYR A 538 -9.13 -6.15 -3.94
C TYR A 538 -10.36 -6.69 -3.22
N ASN A 539 -10.42 -6.50 -1.90
CA ASN A 539 -11.45 -7.09 -1.03
C ASN A 539 -12.28 -6.00 -0.34
N SER A 540 -13.56 -5.91 -0.69
CA SER A 540 -14.53 -4.94 -0.16
C SER A 540 -15.77 -5.63 0.41
N MET A 541 -16.59 -4.91 1.18
CA MET A 541 -17.88 -5.40 1.70
C MET A 541 -19.05 -4.89 0.87
N GLY A 542 -20.20 -5.54 0.95
CA GLY A 542 -21.47 -5.09 0.36
C GLY A 542 -21.51 -5.26 -1.16
N THR A 543 -21.45 -4.15 -1.89
CA THR A 543 -21.67 -4.11 -3.35
C THR A 543 -20.65 -3.23 -4.06
N ILE A 544 -20.48 -3.45 -5.37
CA ILE A 544 -19.71 -2.53 -6.23
C ILE A 544 -20.60 -1.35 -6.62
N ASP A 545 -20.68 -0.38 -5.72
CA ASP A 545 -21.41 0.88 -5.89
C ASP A 545 -20.47 2.08 -6.12
N TYR A 546 -20.98 3.30 -5.96
CA TYR A 546 -20.18 4.53 -6.10
C TYR A 546 -19.11 4.67 -5.01
N GLN A 547 -19.45 4.36 -3.75
CA GLN A 547 -18.54 4.48 -2.62
C GLN A 547 -17.40 3.46 -2.73
N ALA A 548 -17.71 2.22 -3.15
CA ALA A 548 -16.72 1.20 -3.43
C ALA A 548 -15.74 1.62 -4.56
N MET A 549 -16.21 2.41 -5.54
CA MET A 549 -15.35 2.99 -6.59
C MET A 549 -14.52 4.19 -6.11
N GLU A 550 -15.03 5.02 -5.19
CA GLU A 550 -14.24 6.09 -4.54
C GLU A 550 -13.17 5.52 -3.59
N GLN A 551 -13.45 4.41 -2.90
CA GLN A 551 -12.45 3.67 -2.10
C GLN A 551 -11.35 3.03 -2.96
N LEU A 552 -11.47 3.08 -4.29
CA LEU A 552 -10.43 2.71 -5.26
C LEU A 552 -9.67 3.92 -5.84
N HIS A 553 -9.75 5.12 -5.24
CA HIS A 553 -8.90 6.26 -5.60
C HIS A 553 -7.39 5.93 -5.54
N TYR A 554 -6.97 4.99 -4.69
CA TYR A 554 -5.61 4.43 -4.69
C TYR A 554 -5.18 3.88 -6.06
N VAL A 555 -6.11 3.37 -6.87
CA VAL A 555 -5.83 2.95 -8.26
C VAL A 555 -5.54 4.17 -9.14
N THR A 556 -6.23 5.30 -8.94
CA THR A 556 -5.96 6.54 -9.67
C THR A 556 -4.65 7.21 -9.24
N GLU A 557 -4.20 7.02 -8.00
CA GLU A 557 -2.88 7.45 -7.52
C GLU A 557 -1.71 6.60 -8.05
N LEU A 558 -1.94 5.41 -8.63
CA LEU A 558 -0.84 4.53 -9.08
C LEU A 558 0.08 5.21 -10.10
N THR A 559 -0.41 6.14 -10.92
CA THR A 559 0.40 6.91 -11.86
C THR A 559 1.32 7.93 -11.18
N GLU A 560 0.98 8.36 -9.96
CA GLU A 560 1.81 9.25 -9.14
C GLU A 560 2.77 8.44 -8.24
N ARG A 561 2.37 7.23 -7.83
CA ARG A 561 3.11 6.32 -6.94
C ARG A 561 4.01 5.32 -7.67
N ILE A 562 3.90 5.14 -9.00
CA ILE A 562 4.70 4.18 -9.78
C ILE A 562 5.18 4.82 -11.09
N ARG A 563 6.48 4.74 -11.37
CA ARG A 563 7.07 5.07 -12.67
C ARG A 563 7.45 3.82 -13.45
N VAL A 564 7.23 3.83 -14.77
CA VAL A 564 7.74 2.75 -15.64
C VAL A 564 9.20 2.98 -15.97
N ARG A 565 9.53 4.20 -16.42
CA ARG A 565 10.85 4.58 -16.95
C ARG A 565 11.47 5.77 -16.22
N THR A 566 12.77 5.96 -16.41
CA THR A 566 13.43 7.23 -16.06
C THR A 566 13.15 8.31 -17.12
N ALA A 567 12.79 9.52 -16.67
CA ALA A 567 12.27 10.57 -17.54
C ALA A 567 13.28 11.02 -18.61
N ARG A 568 13.05 10.63 -19.87
CA ARG A 568 13.74 11.17 -21.05
C ARG A 568 12.92 12.32 -21.64
N SER A 569 13.01 13.48 -20.98
CA SER A 569 12.29 14.75 -21.24
C SER A 569 10.82 14.83 -20.80
N GLU A 570 10.38 16.05 -20.49
CA GLU A 570 9.03 16.38 -19.98
C GLU A 570 7.91 16.08 -20.99
N ALA A 571 8.23 16.03 -22.29
CA ALA A 571 7.28 15.69 -23.35
C ALA A 571 6.83 14.20 -23.34
N ALA A 572 7.51 13.33 -22.58
CA ALA A 572 7.18 11.90 -22.52
C ALA A 572 6.10 11.53 -21.48
N LEU A 573 5.68 12.48 -20.62
CA LEU A 573 4.81 12.21 -19.48
C LEU A 573 3.38 11.78 -19.87
N GLU A 574 2.88 12.19 -21.04
CA GLU A 574 1.57 11.74 -21.56
C GLU A 574 1.62 10.38 -22.31
N GLU A 575 2.82 9.80 -22.50
CA GLU A 575 3.02 8.64 -23.39
C GLU A 575 3.39 7.31 -22.68
N ASP A 576 3.77 7.35 -21.39
CA ASP A 576 4.36 6.20 -20.67
C ASP A 576 3.32 5.13 -20.24
N ASP A 577 2.03 5.47 -20.27
CA ASP A 577 0.91 4.59 -19.86
C ASP A 577 0.86 3.21 -20.52
N SER A 578 1.39 3.09 -21.74
CA SER A 578 1.21 1.89 -22.57
C SER A 578 2.02 0.68 -22.11
N GLU A 579 3.09 0.89 -21.31
CA GLU A 579 3.96 -0.18 -20.78
C GLU A 579 3.53 -0.75 -19.41
N PHE A 580 2.66 -0.08 -18.64
CA PHE A 580 2.23 -0.59 -17.33
C PHE A 580 1.55 -1.98 -17.42
N ILE A 581 0.91 -2.27 -18.56
CA ILE A 581 0.00 -3.40 -18.76
C ILE A 581 0.69 -4.77 -18.85
N SER A 582 1.99 -4.82 -19.19
CA SER A 582 2.74 -6.08 -19.22
C SER A 582 3.08 -6.60 -17.82
N PHE A 583 3.20 -5.72 -16.81
CA PHE A 583 3.74 -6.07 -15.49
C PHE A 583 2.72 -6.00 -14.35
N PHE A 584 1.57 -5.39 -14.60
CA PHE A 584 0.48 -5.34 -13.64
C PHE A 584 -0.15 -6.73 -13.45
N PRO A 585 -0.49 -7.09 -12.19
CA PRO A 585 -1.03 -8.40 -11.86
C PRO A 585 -2.42 -8.64 -12.48
N ALA A 586 -2.88 -9.90 -12.47
CA ALA A 586 -4.31 -10.16 -12.66
C ALA A 586 -5.12 -9.55 -11.50
N PHE A 587 -6.19 -8.81 -11.80
CA PHE A 587 -7.04 -8.18 -10.79
C PHE A 587 -8.22 -9.09 -10.43
N VAL A 588 -8.45 -9.28 -9.14
CA VAL A 588 -9.57 -10.05 -8.60
C VAL A 588 -10.34 -9.18 -7.61
N TRP A 589 -11.62 -8.90 -7.87
CA TRP A 589 -12.49 -8.25 -6.89
C TRP A 589 -13.20 -9.31 -6.06
N ALA A 590 -12.90 -9.34 -4.76
CA ALA A 590 -13.59 -10.16 -3.75
C ALA A 590 -14.62 -9.29 -3.01
N VAL A 591 -15.90 -9.48 -3.34
CA VAL A 591 -17.02 -8.71 -2.77
C VAL A 591 -17.66 -9.53 -1.65
N ARG A 592 -17.49 -9.10 -0.40
CA ARG A 592 -17.86 -9.81 0.82
C ARG A 592 -19.23 -9.39 1.33
N ASP A 593 -19.94 -10.31 1.97
CA ASP A 593 -21.30 -10.12 2.49
C ASP A 593 -22.25 -9.55 1.42
N PHE A 594 -22.20 -10.15 0.23
CA PHE A 594 -23.03 -9.77 -0.91
C PHE A 594 -24.50 -10.12 -0.65
N THR A 595 -25.42 -9.23 -1.02
CA THR A 595 -26.86 -9.34 -0.68
C THR A 595 -27.80 -9.21 -1.88
N LEU A 596 -27.28 -8.96 -3.08
CA LEU A 596 -28.09 -8.78 -4.28
C LEU A 596 -28.26 -10.10 -5.07
N GLY A 597 -29.37 -10.23 -5.78
CA GLY A 597 -29.47 -11.24 -6.83
C GLY A 597 -28.58 -10.84 -8.02
N LEU A 598 -27.81 -11.79 -8.56
CA LEU A 598 -27.02 -11.61 -9.79
C LEU A 598 -27.92 -11.62 -11.04
N GLU A 599 -28.79 -10.61 -11.15
CA GLU A 599 -29.70 -10.43 -12.27
C GLU A 599 -29.56 -9.03 -12.88
N LEU A 600 -29.59 -8.96 -14.21
CA LEU A 600 -29.57 -7.71 -14.96
C LEU A 600 -30.58 -7.79 -16.10
N ASN A 601 -31.51 -6.83 -16.15
CA ASN A 601 -32.62 -6.81 -17.11
C ASN A 601 -33.46 -8.11 -17.13
N GLY A 602 -33.67 -8.74 -15.97
CA GLY A 602 -34.40 -10.01 -15.84
C GLY A 602 -33.66 -11.25 -16.37
N ARG A 603 -32.37 -11.13 -16.68
CA ARG A 603 -31.49 -12.24 -17.02
C ARG A 603 -30.49 -12.47 -15.88
N ALA A 604 -30.33 -13.72 -15.46
CA ALA A 604 -29.23 -14.12 -14.58
C ALA A 604 -27.87 -13.88 -15.24
N ILE A 605 -26.95 -13.27 -14.50
CA ILE A 605 -25.59 -12.92 -14.91
C ILE A 605 -24.55 -13.59 -14.02
N THR A 606 -23.33 -13.70 -14.54
CA THR A 606 -22.15 -14.17 -13.78
C THR A 606 -21.55 -13.06 -12.91
N GLU A 607 -20.69 -13.42 -11.95
CA GLU A 607 -19.95 -12.43 -11.14
C GLU A 607 -19.08 -11.52 -12.03
N ASP A 608 -18.48 -12.07 -13.08
CA ASP A 608 -17.66 -11.30 -14.02
C ASP A 608 -18.51 -10.31 -14.83
N GLU A 609 -19.71 -10.72 -15.29
CA GLU A 609 -20.66 -9.82 -15.94
C GLU A 609 -21.15 -8.71 -15.00
N TYR A 610 -21.26 -8.97 -13.69
CA TYR A 610 -21.56 -7.95 -12.68
C TYR A 610 -20.43 -6.92 -12.55
N LEU A 611 -19.18 -7.37 -12.39
CA LEU A 611 -18.01 -6.48 -12.35
C LEU A 611 -17.85 -5.65 -13.62
N GLU A 612 -17.95 -6.28 -14.80
CA GLU A 612 -17.84 -5.56 -16.07
C GLU A 612 -19.02 -4.59 -16.27
N ASN A 613 -20.21 -4.89 -15.75
CA ASN A 613 -21.31 -3.91 -15.72
C ASN A 613 -21.02 -2.71 -14.81
N ALA A 614 -20.41 -2.91 -13.64
CA ALA A 614 -20.00 -1.82 -12.75
C ALA A 614 -18.87 -0.95 -13.37
N LEU A 615 -17.96 -1.57 -14.12
CA LEU A 615 -16.86 -0.90 -14.83
C LEU A 615 -17.28 -0.22 -16.16
N LYS A 616 -18.55 -0.33 -16.59
CA LYS A 616 -19.04 0.45 -17.74
C LYS A 616 -18.85 1.95 -17.50
N LEU A 617 -18.27 2.61 -18.49
CA LEU A 617 -18.13 4.06 -18.49
C LEU A 617 -19.49 4.72 -18.70
N LEU A 618 -19.69 5.87 -18.07
CA LEU A 618 -20.85 6.73 -18.27
C LEU A 618 -20.62 7.64 -19.49
N PRO A 619 -21.67 8.05 -20.24
CA PRO A 619 -21.52 8.85 -21.45
C PRO A 619 -20.84 10.22 -21.23
N ASP A 620 -20.94 10.78 -20.03
CA ASP A 620 -20.32 12.06 -19.67
C ASP A 620 -18.82 11.89 -19.42
N ALA A 621 -18.05 12.16 -20.49
CA ALA A 621 -16.61 11.91 -20.59
C ALA A 621 -15.77 12.60 -19.50
N ASP A 622 -16.20 13.75 -18.99
CA ASP A 622 -15.46 14.57 -18.01
C ASP A 622 -15.84 14.29 -16.54
N SER A 623 -16.68 13.28 -16.27
CA SER A 623 -17.06 12.94 -14.90
C SER A 623 -15.92 12.25 -14.13
N LYS A 624 -15.55 12.77 -12.94
CA LYS A 624 -14.63 12.09 -12.00
C LYS A 624 -15.03 10.63 -11.73
N ARG A 625 -16.34 10.35 -11.80
CA ARG A 625 -16.99 9.02 -11.68
C ARG A 625 -16.45 7.97 -12.68
N ASN A 626 -15.90 8.39 -13.83
CA ASN A 626 -15.30 7.50 -14.83
C ASN A 626 -13.82 7.19 -14.56
N LEU A 627 -13.10 7.98 -13.77
CA LEU A 627 -11.64 7.89 -13.66
C LEU A 627 -11.16 6.55 -13.05
N PRO A 628 -11.69 6.07 -11.90
CA PRO A 628 -11.29 4.77 -11.35
C PRO A 628 -11.60 3.61 -12.31
N LYS A 629 -12.74 3.68 -13.00
CA LYS A 629 -13.17 2.68 -13.99
C LYS A 629 -12.21 2.61 -15.19
N GLN A 630 -11.81 3.77 -15.72
CA GLN A 630 -10.83 3.86 -16.82
C GLN A 630 -9.49 3.26 -16.40
N TYR A 631 -9.00 3.59 -15.19
CA TYR A 631 -7.73 3.07 -14.70
C TYR A 631 -7.78 1.55 -14.48
N ILE A 632 -8.83 1.03 -13.82
CA ILE A 632 -9.00 -0.42 -13.62
C ILE A 632 -9.04 -1.16 -14.97
N ARG A 633 -9.82 -0.64 -15.93
CA ARG A 633 -9.94 -1.25 -17.26
C ARG A 633 -8.64 -1.22 -18.05
N ARG A 634 -7.86 -0.15 -17.89
CA ARG A 634 -6.60 0.07 -18.61
C ARG A 634 -5.47 -0.76 -18.05
N TYR A 635 -5.17 -0.63 -16.75
CA TYR A 635 -3.98 -1.23 -16.15
C TYR A 635 -4.13 -2.71 -15.84
N PHE A 636 -5.34 -3.17 -15.53
CA PHE A 636 -5.63 -4.57 -15.23
C PHE A 636 -6.51 -5.17 -16.33
N PRO A 637 -5.97 -5.61 -17.48
CA PRO A 637 -6.79 -6.17 -18.57
C PRO A 637 -7.37 -7.56 -18.25
N THR A 638 -6.76 -8.28 -17.30
CA THR A 638 -7.27 -9.57 -16.81
C THR A 638 -7.95 -9.29 -15.48
N ARG A 639 -9.28 -9.39 -15.47
CA ARG A 639 -10.15 -9.08 -14.32
C ARG A 639 -11.04 -10.28 -14.02
N LYS A 640 -11.30 -10.51 -12.74
CA LYS A 640 -12.15 -11.59 -12.23
C LYS A 640 -12.96 -11.06 -11.05
N CYS A 641 -14.19 -11.53 -10.89
CA CYS A 641 -15.01 -11.22 -9.72
C CYS A 641 -15.41 -12.48 -8.96
N PHE A 642 -15.51 -12.36 -7.64
CA PHE A 642 -16.14 -13.31 -6.75
C PHE A 642 -17.01 -12.56 -5.75
N VAL A 643 -18.28 -12.95 -5.66
CA VAL A 643 -19.15 -12.55 -4.57
C VAL A 643 -19.12 -13.63 -3.48
N PHE A 644 -19.24 -13.21 -2.23
CA PHE A 644 -19.23 -14.07 -1.06
C PHE A 644 -20.41 -13.71 -0.17
N ASP A 645 -21.23 -14.69 0.18
CA ASP A 645 -22.29 -14.51 1.18
C ASP A 645 -21.69 -14.31 2.58
N CYS A 646 -22.51 -13.85 3.52
CA CYS A 646 -22.06 -13.64 4.90
C CYS A 646 -21.64 -14.99 5.52
N PRO A 647 -20.40 -15.14 6.05
CA PRO A 647 -19.85 -16.44 6.43
C PRO A 647 -20.65 -17.20 7.51
N SER A 648 -21.30 -16.46 8.40
CA SER A 648 -22.11 -16.98 9.50
C SER A 648 -22.93 -15.84 10.14
N THR A 649 -23.80 -16.17 11.09
CA THR A 649 -24.56 -15.16 11.86
C THR A 649 -23.63 -14.17 12.59
N LYS A 650 -24.06 -12.89 12.74
CA LYS A 650 -23.28 -11.81 13.40
C LYS A 650 -22.60 -12.23 14.73
N LYS A 651 -23.29 -13.03 15.56
CA LYS A 651 -22.76 -13.51 16.86
C LYS A 651 -21.57 -14.46 16.74
N LYS A 652 -21.44 -15.19 15.62
CA LYS A 652 -20.37 -16.15 15.36
C LYS A 652 -19.17 -15.53 14.62
N LEU A 653 -19.33 -14.40 13.93
CA LEU A 653 -18.25 -13.78 13.14
C LEU A 653 -17.02 -13.38 13.98
N ALA A 654 -17.22 -12.95 15.23
CA ALA A 654 -16.12 -12.63 16.15
C ALA A 654 -15.22 -13.83 16.52
N VAL A 655 -15.68 -15.06 16.29
CA VAL A 655 -14.94 -16.31 16.57
C VAL A 655 -14.74 -17.16 15.32
N ILE A 656 -14.82 -16.55 14.12
CA ILE A 656 -14.79 -17.24 12.83
C ILE A 656 -13.57 -18.14 12.63
N GLU A 657 -12.42 -17.81 13.22
CA GLU A 657 -11.20 -18.65 13.19
C GLU A 657 -11.38 -20.03 13.85
N THR A 658 -12.30 -20.13 14.82
CA THR A 658 -12.58 -21.36 15.57
C THR A 658 -13.73 -22.18 15.00
N LEU A 659 -14.48 -21.62 14.04
CA LEU A 659 -15.60 -22.30 13.41
C LEU A 659 -15.07 -23.38 12.46
N ARG A 660 -15.70 -24.56 12.53
CA ARG A 660 -15.47 -25.63 11.56
C ARG A 660 -16.27 -25.32 10.29
N ASP A 661 -15.85 -25.87 9.16
CA ASP A 661 -16.51 -25.60 7.88
C ASP A 661 -18.00 -26.04 7.89
N ASP A 662 -18.40 -27.06 8.66
CA ASP A 662 -19.81 -27.44 8.84
C ASP A 662 -20.64 -26.46 9.70
N GLU A 663 -20.05 -25.37 10.18
CA GLU A 663 -20.71 -24.30 10.95
C GLU A 663 -20.77 -22.94 10.22
N LEU A 664 -20.25 -22.90 8.99
CA LEU A 664 -20.30 -21.77 8.06
C LEU A 664 -21.45 -21.94 7.07
N GLU A 665 -21.83 -20.85 6.40
CA GLU A 665 -22.86 -20.89 5.36
C GLU A 665 -22.40 -21.74 4.15
N PRO A 666 -23.18 -22.73 3.67
CA PRO A 666 -22.73 -23.66 2.62
C PRO A 666 -22.34 -22.99 1.29
N ASP A 667 -23.06 -21.93 0.91
CA ASP A 667 -22.76 -21.19 -0.31
C ASP A 667 -21.45 -20.38 -0.16
N PHE A 668 -21.19 -19.79 1.01
CA PHE A 668 -19.91 -19.14 1.34
C PHE A 668 -18.71 -20.10 1.25
N ILE A 669 -18.85 -21.33 1.72
CA ILE A 669 -17.80 -22.36 1.58
C ILE A 669 -17.56 -22.67 0.10
N THR A 670 -18.63 -22.83 -0.67
CA THR A 670 -18.58 -23.14 -2.10
C THR A 670 -17.94 -22.01 -2.90
N GLN A 671 -18.29 -20.75 -2.61
CA GLN A 671 -17.68 -19.54 -3.18
C GLN A 671 -16.20 -19.42 -2.79
N THR A 672 -15.84 -19.68 -1.53
CA THR A 672 -14.46 -19.73 -1.05
C THR A 672 -13.62 -20.77 -1.79
N GLN A 673 -14.15 -21.99 -1.97
CA GLN A 673 -13.45 -23.02 -2.74
C GLN A 673 -13.33 -22.67 -4.23
N LYS A 674 -14.37 -22.05 -4.83
CA LYS A 674 -14.35 -21.54 -6.21
C LYS A 674 -13.26 -20.47 -6.40
N PHE A 675 -13.12 -19.55 -5.45
CA PHE A 675 -12.06 -18.54 -5.40
C PHE A 675 -10.67 -19.18 -5.29
N CYS A 676 -10.44 -20.05 -4.29
CA CYS A 676 -9.14 -20.70 -4.09
C CYS A 676 -8.73 -21.54 -5.31
N ASN A 677 -9.63 -22.36 -5.84
CA ASN A 677 -9.39 -23.17 -7.05
C ASN A 677 -9.04 -22.30 -8.26
N HIS A 678 -9.69 -21.15 -8.42
CA HIS A 678 -9.35 -20.21 -9.48
C HIS A 678 -7.95 -19.65 -9.28
N VAL A 679 -7.64 -19.05 -8.14
CA VAL A 679 -6.32 -18.46 -7.86
C VAL A 679 -5.20 -19.50 -8.03
N HIS A 680 -5.36 -20.71 -7.49
CA HIS A 680 -4.37 -21.78 -7.64
C HIS A 680 -4.17 -22.27 -9.08
N SER A 681 -5.15 -22.09 -9.98
CA SER A 681 -5.05 -22.52 -11.38
C SER A 681 -4.68 -21.39 -12.35
N SER A 682 -5.11 -20.17 -12.09
CA SER A 682 -4.97 -19.01 -13.01
C SER A 682 -3.86 -18.04 -12.65
N ALA A 683 -3.40 -17.99 -11.38
CA ALA A 683 -2.36 -17.07 -10.97
C ALA A 683 -1.04 -17.40 -11.70
N ASN A 684 -0.48 -16.41 -12.39
CA ASN A 684 0.74 -16.57 -13.16
C ASN A 684 1.98 -16.54 -12.24
N THR A 685 3.09 -17.10 -12.70
CA THR A 685 4.38 -16.90 -12.06
C THR A 685 4.76 -15.42 -12.15
N LYS A 686 5.29 -14.83 -11.08
CA LYS A 686 5.68 -13.41 -11.07
C LYS A 686 6.86 -13.20 -12.03
N THR A 687 6.76 -12.16 -12.84
CA THR A 687 7.81 -11.72 -13.76
C THR A 687 8.13 -10.23 -13.56
N ILE A 688 9.30 -9.83 -14.04
CA ILE A 688 9.73 -8.43 -14.24
C ILE A 688 9.95 -8.15 -15.74
N LYS A 689 10.22 -6.89 -16.09
CA LYS A 689 10.41 -6.43 -17.49
C LYS A 689 11.47 -7.26 -18.22
N GLY A 690 11.07 -7.85 -19.35
CA GLY A 690 11.87 -8.83 -20.10
C GLY A 690 11.41 -10.28 -19.95
N GLY A 691 10.30 -10.53 -19.24
CA GLY A 691 9.79 -11.88 -18.98
C GLY A 691 10.62 -12.68 -17.97
N HIS A 692 11.55 -12.03 -17.26
CA HIS A 692 12.43 -12.70 -16.30
C HIS A 692 11.60 -13.19 -15.09
N ILE A 693 11.76 -14.47 -14.77
CA ILE A 693 11.01 -15.16 -13.73
C ILE A 693 11.56 -14.76 -12.36
N VAL A 694 10.67 -14.32 -11.47
CA VAL A 694 11.03 -13.95 -10.10
C VAL A 694 11.10 -15.21 -9.23
N THR A 695 12.22 -15.37 -8.54
CA THR A 695 12.44 -16.32 -7.43
C THR A 695 12.15 -15.64 -6.09
N GLY A 696 12.23 -16.38 -4.97
CA GLY A 696 12.12 -15.77 -3.64
C GLY A 696 13.22 -14.72 -3.39
N THR A 697 14.47 -15.02 -3.73
CA THR A 697 15.60 -14.08 -3.63
C THR A 697 15.34 -12.78 -4.40
N LEU A 698 14.89 -12.89 -5.65
CA LEU A 698 14.51 -11.75 -6.47
C LEU A 698 13.32 -10.97 -5.88
N LEU A 699 12.34 -11.64 -5.28
CA LEU A 699 11.20 -10.98 -4.62
C LEU A 699 11.64 -10.18 -3.38
N GLY A 700 12.58 -10.70 -2.60
CA GLY A 700 13.19 -9.98 -1.47
C GLY A 700 13.94 -8.73 -1.94
N ASN A 701 14.79 -8.87 -2.96
CA ASN A 701 15.53 -7.76 -3.55
C ASN A 701 14.59 -6.70 -4.18
N LEU A 702 13.45 -7.11 -4.77
CA LEU A 702 12.39 -6.21 -5.24
C LEU A 702 11.78 -5.40 -4.10
N ALA A 703 11.44 -6.05 -2.98
CA ALA A 703 10.88 -5.38 -1.81
C ALA A 703 11.84 -4.33 -1.23
N VAL A 704 13.13 -4.67 -1.08
CA VAL A 704 14.19 -3.72 -0.68
C VAL A 704 14.25 -2.55 -1.66
N THR A 705 14.38 -2.82 -2.96
CA THR A 705 14.55 -1.77 -3.98
C THR A 705 13.38 -0.77 -4.00
N TYR A 706 12.14 -1.25 -3.83
CA TYR A 706 10.97 -0.36 -3.82
C TYR A 706 10.80 0.38 -2.49
N VAL A 707 11.09 -0.26 -1.34
CA VAL A 707 11.01 0.41 -0.03
C VAL A 707 12.11 1.47 0.11
N ASP A 708 13.34 1.18 -0.31
CA ASP A 708 14.44 2.16 -0.29
C ASP A 708 14.17 3.35 -1.21
N ALA A 709 13.50 3.13 -2.35
CA ALA A 709 13.02 4.23 -3.19
C ALA A 709 12.04 5.14 -2.42
N ILE A 710 11.03 4.56 -1.78
CA ILE A 710 10.03 5.31 -0.98
C ILE A 710 10.72 6.05 0.18
N ARG A 711 11.58 5.38 0.96
CA ARG A 711 12.31 5.97 2.10
C ARG A 711 13.24 7.11 1.69
N SER A 712 13.80 7.07 0.48
CA SER A 712 14.63 8.15 -0.08
C SER A 712 13.81 9.30 -0.71
N GLY A 713 12.48 9.27 -0.60
CA GLY A 713 11.60 10.27 -1.20
C GLY A 713 11.49 10.18 -2.72
N THR A 714 11.87 9.03 -3.31
CA THR A 714 11.80 8.78 -4.75
C THR A 714 10.63 7.85 -5.08
N ILE A 715 10.04 8.04 -6.27
CA ILE A 715 8.94 7.19 -6.72
C ILE A 715 9.50 5.85 -7.23
N PRO A 716 9.02 4.69 -6.73
CA PRO A 716 9.34 3.36 -7.25
C PRO A 716 9.30 3.30 -8.79
N CYS A 717 10.45 2.97 -9.39
CA CYS A 717 10.61 2.90 -10.84
C CYS A 717 10.87 1.46 -11.27
N MET A 718 10.00 0.91 -12.14
CA MET A 718 10.11 -0.47 -12.59
C MET A 718 11.38 -0.74 -13.41
N GLU A 719 11.76 0.16 -14.32
CA GLU A 719 13.01 0.04 -15.09
C GLU A 719 14.25 0.08 -14.19
N ASN A 720 14.31 1.01 -13.24
CA ASN A 720 15.43 1.09 -12.29
C ASN A 720 15.53 -0.16 -11.42
N ALA A 721 14.39 -0.72 -10.99
CA ALA A 721 14.37 -1.96 -10.23
C ALA A 721 14.95 -3.13 -11.03
N VAL A 722 14.57 -3.30 -12.31
CA VAL A 722 15.16 -4.35 -13.16
C VAL A 722 16.67 -4.17 -13.33
N LEU A 723 17.16 -2.93 -13.47
CA LEU A 723 18.60 -2.65 -13.58
C LEU A 723 19.36 -2.93 -12.28
N ALA A 724 18.82 -2.53 -11.12
CA ALA A 724 19.42 -2.81 -9.81
C ALA A 724 19.47 -4.32 -9.51
N LEU A 725 18.38 -5.04 -9.80
CA LEU A 725 18.31 -6.49 -9.64
C LEU A 725 19.28 -7.22 -10.57
N ALA A 726 19.42 -6.75 -11.82
CA ALA A 726 20.39 -7.30 -12.76
C ALA A 726 21.82 -7.16 -12.24
N GLN A 727 22.19 -6.00 -11.66
CA GLN A 727 23.51 -5.82 -11.05
C GLN A 727 23.75 -6.79 -9.89
N ILE A 728 22.77 -6.96 -8.99
CA ILE A 728 22.87 -7.85 -7.83
C ILE A 728 22.97 -9.33 -8.27
N GLU A 729 22.05 -9.80 -9.11
CA GLU A 729 22.00 -11.20 -9.52
C GLU A 729 23.12 -11.57 -10.50
N ASN A 730 23.52 -10.69 -11.42
CA ASN A 730 24.63 -10.98 -12.32
C ASN A 730 25.97 -11.03 -11.57
N SER A 731 26.20 -10.14 -10.60
CA SER A 731 27.38 -10.23 -9.71
C SER A 731 27.40 -11.55 -8.95
N ALA A 732 26.25 -11.97 -8.40
CA ALA A 732 26.14 -13.26 -7.71
C ALA A 732 26.33 -14.45 -8.66
N ALA A 733 25.82 -14.38 -9.89
CA ALA A 733 25.98 -15.39 -10.93
C ALA A 733 27.44 -15.56 -11.37
N VAL A 734 28.22 -14.47 -11.48
CA VAL A 734 29.68 -14.54 -11.74
C VAL A 734 30.38 -15.33 -10.64
N GLN A 735 30.08 -15.03 -9.37
CA GLN A 735 30.71 -15.71 -8.23
C GLN A 735 30.30 -17.18 -8.13
N GLU A 736 29.03 -17.51 -8.33
CA GLU A 736 28.53 -18.89 -8.31
C GLU A 736 29.12 -19.73 -9.46
N ALA A 737 29.17 -19.17 -10.68
CA ALA A 737 29.81 -19.79 -11.83
C ALA A 737 31.30 -20.01 -11.63
N LEU A 738 32.03 -19.04 -11.07
CA LEU A 738 33.45 -19.18 -10.78
C LEU A 738 33.70 -20.27 -9.72
N LEU A 739 32.87 -20.35 -8.68
CA LEU A 739 32.95 -21.42 -7.68
C LEU A 739 32.72 -22.81 -8.31
N GLN A 740 31.74 -22.95 -9.20
CA GLN A 740 31.51 -24.19 -9.96
C GLN A 740 32.74 -24.56 -10.82
N TYR A 741 33.31 -23.58 -11.55
CA TYR A 741 34.52 -23.78 -12.34
C TYR A 741 35.70 -24.27 -11.49
N VAL A 742 35.99 -23.57 -10.39
CA VAL A 742 37.12 -23.90 -9.50
C VAL A 742 36.90 -25.27 -8.86
N HIS A 743 35.68 -25.60 -8.43
CA HIS A 743 35.38 -26.92 -7.85
C HIS A 743 35.58 -28.06 -8.87
N GLY A 744 35.08 -27.90 -10.10
CA GLY A 744 35.30 -28.87 -11.18
C GLY A 744 36.79 -29.07 -11.49
N MET A 745 37.55 -27.99 -11.58
CA MET A 745 38.99 -28.04 -11.84
C MET A 745 39.81 -28.60 -10.67
N GLU A 746 39.45 -28.35 -9.41
CA GLU A 746 40.11 -28.99 -8.25
C GLU A 746 39.90 -30.51 -8.24
N ASN A 747 38.68 -30.98 -8.52
CA ASN A 747 38.39 -32.40 -8.60
C ASN A 747 39.18 -33.06 -9.75
N ALA A 748 39.18 -32.43 -10.93
CA ALA A 748 39.96 -32.89 -12.08
C ALA A 748 41.47 -32.90 -11.81
N ALA A 749 42.00 -31.90 -11.12
CA ALA A 749 43.41 -31.82 -10.75
C ALA A 749 43.82 -32.94 -9.78
N GLN A 750 42.96 -33.33 -8.84
CA GLN A 750 43.24 -34.44 -7.91
C GLN A 750 43.26 -35.80 -8.61
N GLU A 751 42.44 -36.00 -9.63
CA GLU A 751 42.32 -37.28 -10.34
C GLU A 751 43.30 -37.45 -11.51
N GLN A 752 43.66 -36.37 -12.21
CA GLN A 752 44.27 -36.44 -13.54
C GLN A 752 45.57 -35.64 -13.72
N PHE A 753 46.03 -34.85 -12.75
CA PHE A 753 47.32 -34.16 -12.90
C PHE A 753 48.51 -35.08 -12.54
N PRO A 754 49.61 -35.06 -13.32
CA PRO A 754 49.79 -34.29 -14.54
C PRO A 754 49.14 -34.92 -15.78
N THR A 755 48.52 -34.12 -16.64
CA THR A 755 47.94 -34.56 -17.93
C THR A 755 49.04 -34.78 -18.98
N ASP A 756 48.96 -35.84 -19.79
CA ASP A 756 49.97 -36.17 -20.79
C ASP A 756 49.90 -35.27 -22.04
N THR A 757 48.74 -34.69 -22.36
CA THR A 757 48.60 -33.80 -23.54
C THR A 757 47.88 -32.47 -23.24
N VAL A 758 48.20 -31.43 -24.01
CA VAL A 758 47.50 -30.12 -23.94
C VAL A 758 45.99 -30.31 -24.17
N LYS A 759 45.61 -31.27 -25.02
CA LYS A 759 44.20 -31.58 -25.32
C LYS A 759 43.46 -32.15 -24.13
N GLU A 760 44.10 -32.98 -23.30
CA GLU A 760 43.49 -33.48 -22.05
C GLU A 760 43.23 -32.34 -21.07
N PHE A 761 44.25 -31.49 -20.82
CA PHE A 761 44.08 -30.31 -19.97
C PHE A 761 42.98 -29.37 -20.49
N MET A 762 42.99 -29.05 -21.78
CA MET A 762 41.98 -28.18 -22.39
C MET A 762 40.59 -28.80 -22.37
N PHE A 763 40.45 -30.12 -22.52
CA PHE A 763 39.16 -30.81 -22.38
C PHE A 763 38.57 -30.65 -20.97
N LEU A 764 39.39 -30.80 -19.93
CA LEU A 764 38.97 -30.57 -18.54
C LEU A 764 38.54 -29.12 -18.32
N HIS A 765 39.37 -28.16 -18.77
CA HIS A 765 39.07 -26.74 -18.70
C HIS A 765 37.75 -26.38 -19.40
N THR A 766 37.58 -26.76 -20.67
CA THR A 766 36.39 -26.42 -21.45
C THR A 766 35.13 -27.10 -20.92
N SER A 767 35.23 -28.31 -20.33
CA SER A 767 34.09 -28.94 -19.65
C SER A 767 33.66 -28.13 -18.42
N CYS A 768 34.61 -27.78 -17.54
CA CYS A 768 34.30 -27.00 -16.33
C CYS A 768 33.82 -25.57 -16.68
N GLN A 769 34.42 -24.95 -17.70
CA GLN A 769 34.03 -23.63 -18.20
C GLN A 769 32.59 -23.64 -18.75
N LYS A 770 32.20 -24.71 -19.45
CA LYS A 770 30.83 -24.87 -19.98
C LYS A 770 29.80 -25.04 -18.87
N GLU A 771 30.11 -25.79 -17.82
CA GLU A 771 29.23 -25.92 -16.65
C GLU A 771 29.08 -24.58 -15.92
N ALA A 772 30.19 -23.88 -15.66
CA ALA A 772 30.18 -22.55 -15.06
C ALA A 772 29.39 -21.53 -15.90
N LEU A 773 29.57 -21.55 -17.22
CA LEU A 773 28.80 -20.74 -18.14
C LEU A 773 27.30 -21.06 -18.05
N GLN A 774 26.91 -22.33 -17.99
CA GLN A 774 25.49 -22.69 -17.86
C GLN A 774 24.90 -22.17 -16.54
N VAL A 775 25.63 -22.28 -15.42
CA VAL A 775 25.25 -21.70 -14.13
C VAL A 775 25.07 -20.18 -14.23
N PHE A 776 26.00 -19.48 -14.88
CA PHE A 776 25.86 -18.05 -15.13
C PHE A 776 24.65 -17.74 -16.01
N LEU A 777 24.44 -18.48 -17.10
CA LEU A 777 23.35 -18.25 -18.05
C LEU A 777 21.97 -18.60 -17.48
N ASP A 778 21.86 -19.55 -16.55
CA ASP A 778 20.60 -19.90 -15.89
C ASP A 778 20.14 -18.84 -14.87
N ARG A 779 21.09 -18.08 -14.30
CA ARG A 779 20.84 -17.06 -13.27
C ARG A 779 20.86 -15.61 -13.79
N SER A 780 21.73 -15.29 -14.75
CA SER A 780 21.93 -13.92 -15.23
C SER A 780 20.81 -13.42 -16.13
N PHE A 781 20.56 -12.11 -16.09
CA PHE A 781 19.65 -11.43 -17.00
C PHE A 781 20.07 -9.96 -17.20
N LYS A 782 19.63 -9.34 -18.30
CA LYS A 782 19.82 -7.90 -18.57
C LYS A 782 21.31 -7.46 -18.60
N ASP A 783 22.24 -8.38 -18.90
CA ASP A 783 23.65 -8.07 -19.18
C ASP A 783 23.84 -7.61 -20.64
N ASP A 784 23.12 -6.55 -21.02
CA ASP A 784 22.97 -6.12 -22.43
C ASP A 784 24.32 -5.69 -23.09
N ASP A 785 25.30 -5.26 -22.28
CA ASP A 785 26.66 -4.89 -22.71
C ASP A 785 27.70 -6.02 -22.49
N GLU A 786 27.25 -7.21 -22.06
CA GLU A 786 28.05 -8.40 -21.72
C GLU A 786 29.16 -8.11 -20.67
N GLN A 787 28.92 -7.19 -19.74
CA GLN A 787 29.92 -6.77 -18.76
C GLN A 787 30.22 -7.90 -17.76
N PHE A 788 29.19 -8.52 -17.20
CA PHE A 788 29.35 -9.59 -16.21
C PHE A 788 29.84 -10.89 -16.86
N LEU A 789 29.44 -11.14 -18.11
CA LEU A 789 29.97 -12.23 -18.91
C LEU A 789 31.49 -12.10 -19.16
N LYS A 790 31.97 -10.88 -19.50
CA LYS A 790 33.41 -10.60 -19.65
C LYS A 790 34.15 -10.75 -18.33
N GLU A 791 33.57 -10.25 -17.24
CA GLU A 791 34.13 -10.42 -15.89
C GLU A 791 34.28 -11.91 -15.49
N LEU A 792 33.29 -12.75 -15.81
CA LEU A 792 33.39 -14.20 -15.61
C LEU A 792 34.49 -14.82 -16.49
N ALA A 793 34.57 -14.44 -17.76
CA ALA A 793 35.58 -14.93 -18.68
C ALA A 793 37.00 -14.61 -18.19
N ASP A 794 37.25 -13.36 -17.77
CA ASP A 794 38.54 -12.92 -17.23
C ASP A 794 38.92 -13.68 -15.95
N GLN A 795 37.98 -13.88 -15.02
CA GLN A 795 38.22 -14.62 -13.77
C GLN A 795 38.45 -16.12 -14.02
N VAL A 796 37.73 -16.73 -14.97
CA VAL A 796 37.95 -18.13 -15.39
C VAL A 796 39.28 -18.29 -16.12
N GLU A 797 39.69 -17.35 -16.97
CA GLU A 797 41.00 -17.38 -17.65
C GLU A 797 42.14 -17.25 -16.63
N ALA A 798 42.03 -16.33 -15.66
CA ALA A 798 42.99 -16.21 -14.57
C ALA A 798 43.12 -17.52 -13.77
N LYS A 799 42.00 -18.16 -13.41
CA LYS A 799 42.02 -19.46 -12.73
C LYS A 799 42.53 -20.60 -13.62
N CYS A 800 42.28 -20.58 -14.93
CA CYS A 800 42.85 -21.54 -15.87
C CYS A 800 44.39 -21.48 -15.86
N LYS A 801 44.98 -20.28 -15.83
CA LYS A 801 46.44 -20.10 -15.72
C LYS A 801 46.99 -20.64 -14.40
N ASP A 802 46.29 -20.45 -13.28
CA ASP A 802 46.67 -21.05 -11.98
C ASP A 802 46.70 -22.59 -12.08
N PHE A 803 45.67 -23.20 -12.68
CA PHE A 803 45.62 -24.67 -12.86
C PHE A 803 46.63 -25.19 -13.86
N GLN A 804 46.93 -24.45 -14.93
CA GLN A 804 47.98 -24.79 -15.89
C GLN A 804 49.35 -24.81 -15.20
N GLN A 805 49.67 -23.82 -14.37
CA GLN A 805 50.91 -23.80 -13.59
C GLN A 805 51.00 -24.98 -12.61
N ARG A 806 49.88 -25.38 -11.98
CA ARG A 806 49.83 -26.57 -11.12
C ARG A 806 50.04 -27.87 -11.89
N ASN A 807 49.49 -27.99 -13.10
CA ASN A 807 49.69 -29.14 -13.98
C ASN A 807 51.15 -29.24 -14.46
N ASP A 808 51.72 -28.10 -14.87
CA ASP A 808 53.12 -27.93 -15.25
C ASP A 808 54.07 -28.30 -14.09
N GLN A 809 53.75 -27.87 -12.86
CA GLN A 809 54.53 -28.20 -11.67
C GLN A 809 54.42 -29.69 -11.32
N ALA A 810 53.21 -30.27 -11.32
CA ALA A 810 53.00 -31.70 -11.07
C ALA A 810 53.73 -32.58 -12.10
N SER A 811 53.78 -32.14 -13.36
CA SER A 811 54.57 -32.80 -14.41
C SER A 811 56.06 -32.68 -14.10
N SER A 812 56.53 -31.49 -13.73
CA SER A 812 57.94 -31.24 -13.41
C SER A 812 58.42 -32.07 -12.22
N ASP A 813 57.66 -32.07 -11.12
CA ASP A 813 57.95 -32.82 -9.89
C ASP A 813 58.01 -34.33 -10.17
N ARG A 814 57.07 -34.85 -10.96
CA ARG A 814 57.05 -36.26 -11.36
C ARG A 814 58.23 -36.63 -12.26
N CYS A 815 58.58 -35.78 -13.22
CA CYS A 815 59.71 -36.00 -14.12
C CYS A 815 61.05 -35.96 -13.36
N LEU A 816 61.20 -35.03 -12.42
CA LEU A 816 62.37 -34.98 -11.53
C LEU A 816 62.44 -36.22 -10.64
N ALA A 817 61.33 -36.64 -10.02
CA ALA A 817 61.29 -37.84 -9.19
C ALA A 817 61.69 -39.12 -9.96
N LEU A 818 61.30 -39.23 -11.24
CA LEU A 818 61.69 -40.35 -12.12
C LEU A 818 63.17 -40.32 -12.53
N LEU A 819 63.79 -39.14 -12.65
CA LEU A 819 65.18 -38.98 -13.09
C LEU A 819 66.19 -38.91 -11.94
N LEU A 820 65.75 -38.64 -10.71
CA LEU A 820 66.63 -38.43 -9.55
C LEU A 820 67.46 -39.68 -9.20
N GLU A 821 66.84 -40.86 -9.12
CA GLU A 821 67.54 -42.10 -8.73
C GLU A 821 68.64 -42.49 -9.73
N ASP A 822 68.34 -42.45 -11.03
CA ASP A 822 69.31 -42.73 -12.09
C ASP A 822 70.41 -41.65 -12.14
N LYS A 823 70.07 -40.37 -11.96
CA LYS A 823 71.02 -39.26 -11.89
C LYS A 823 71.99 -39.41 -10.72
N GLU A 824 71.49 -39.64 -9.52
CA GLU A 824 72.31 -39.81 -8.32
C GLU A 824 73.20 -41.05 -8.44
N THR A 825 72.68 -42.15 -9.01
CA THR A 825 73.46 -43.37 -9.30
C THR A 825 74.62 -43.08 -10.27
N LEU A 826 74.35 -42.36 -11.37
CA LEU A 826 75.39 -41.95 -12.33
C LEU A 826 76.45 -41.05 -11.69
N GLU A 827 76.04 -40.04 -10.91
CA GLU A 827 76.95 -39.13 -10.20
C GLU A 827 77.79 -39.88 -9.14
N GLU A 828 77.19 -40.82 -8.41
CA GLU A 828 77.91 -41.66 -7.46
C GLU A 828 78.96 -42.55 -8.17
N MET A 829 78.60 -43.17 -9.30
CA MET A 829 79.53 -43.95 -10.13
C MET A 829 80.69 -43.11 -10.66
N VAL A 830 80.46 -41.86 -11.07
CA VAL A 830 81.53 -40.92 -11.45
C VAL A 830 82.43 -40.60 -10.26
N SER A 831 81.86 -40.25 -9.09
CA SER A 831 82.63 -39.88 -7.90
C SER A 831 83.50 -41.02 -7.36
N LYS A 832 83.01 -42.27 -7.48
CA LYS A 832 83.77 -43.50 -7.16
C LYS A 832 84.81 -43.89 -8.23
N GLY A 833 84.93 -43.11 -9.31
CA GLY A 833 85.90 -43.35 -10.38
C GLY A 833 85.58 -44.54 -11.30
N ALA A 834 84.33 -45.01 -11.36
CA ALA A 834 83.94 -46.19 -12.15
C ALA A 834 84.21 -46.04 -13.66
N PHE A 835 84.26 -44.79 -14.14
CA PHE A 835 84.58 -44.38 -15.51
C PHE A 835 86.02 -43.87 -15.69
N ALA A 836 86.86 -43.84 -14.65
CA ALA A 836 88.27 -43.39 -14.74
C ALA A 836 89.19 -44.51 -15.28
N LYS A 837 88.87 -45.02 -16.47
CA LYS A 837 89.55 -46.15 -17.14
C LYS A 837 89.49 -45.99 -18.66
N PRO A 838 90.36 -46.67 -19.43
CA PRO A 838 90.30 -46.66 -20.90
C PRO A 838 88.91 -47.08 -21.41
N GLY A 839 88.26 -46.22 -22.21
CA GLY A 839 86.89 -46.43 -22.73
C GLY A 839 85.78 -46.05 -21.75
N GLY A 840 86.11 -45.40 -20.64
CA GLY A 840 85.15 -44.95 -19.62
C GLY A 840 84.13 -43.94 -20.13
N TYR A 841 84.48 -43.08 -21.09
CA TYR A 841 83.52 -42.13 -21.68
C TYR A 841 82.39 -42.85 -22.43
N GLN A 842 82.73 -43.89 -23.18
CA GLN A 842 81.71 -44.68 -23.91
C GLN A 842 80.76 -45.38 -22.95
N LEU A 843 81.27 -45.92 -21.83
CA LEU A 843 80.44 -46.53 -20.79
C LEU A 843 79.54 -45.52 -20.06
N PHE A 844 80.00 -44.28 -19.87
CA PHE A 844 79.18 -43.20 -19.30
C PHE A 844 78.03 -42.83 -20.26
N MET A 845 78.32 -42.67 -21.56
CA MET A 845 77.29 -42.38 -22.56
C MET A 845 76.28 -43.53 -22.72
N GLU A 846 76.72 -44.78 -22.62
CA GLU A 846 75.84 -45.97 -22.64
C GLU A 846 74.88 -45.96 -21.43
N ALA A 847 75.37 -45.64 -20.23
CA ALA A 847 74.57 -45.58 -19.02
C ALA A 847 73.59 -44.38 -19.00
N GLN A 848 74.04 -43.20 -19.45
CA GLN A 848 73.16 -42.03 -19.63
C GLN A 848 72.07 -42.31 -20.67
N LYS A 849 72.40 -43.02 -21.75
CA LYS A 849 71.43 -43.44 -22.76
C LYS A 849 70.39 -44.41 -22.19
N GLN A 850 70.79 -45.38 -21.34
CA GLN A 850 69.86 -46.31 -20.69
C GLN A 850 68.86 -45.58 -19.77
N MET A 851 69.32 -44.60 -18.98
CA MET A 851 68.45 -43.69 -18.20
C MET A 851 67.42 -42.98 -19.10
N VAL A 852 67.88 -42.40 -20.22
CA VAL A 852 66.99 -41.72 -21.18
C VAL A 852 65.97 -42.68 -21.81
N GLU A 853 66.38 -43.90 -22.18
CA GLU A 853 65.47 -44.91 -22.74
C GLU A 853 64.43 -45.38 -21.72
N ALA A 854 64.81 -45.60 -20.46
CA ALA A 854 63.90 -45.97 -19.37
C ALA A 854 62.88 -44.85 -19.05
N TYR A 855 63.36 -43.60 -18.97
CA TYR A 855 62.53 -42.42 -18.78
C TYR A 855 61.52 -42.25 -19.92
N ASN A 856 61.97 -42.39 -21.18
CA ASN A 856 61.11 -42.26 -22.35
C ASN A 856 59.99 -43.32 -22.36
N PHE A 857 60.28 -44.54 -21.92
CA PHE A 857 59.30 -45.63 -21.84
C PHE A 857 58.27 -45.49 -20.69
N THR A 858 58.52 -44.60 -19.72
CA THR A 858 57.63 -44.40 -18.57
C THR A 858 56.41 -43.54 -18.93
N PRO A 859 55.16 -43.98 -18.69
CA PRO A 859 53.95 -43.21 -19.02
C PRO A 859 53.58 -42.16 -17.96
N SER A 860 52.66 -41.25 -18.31
CA SER A 860 52.07 -40.26 -17.41
C SER A 860 53.07 -39.28 -16.81
N LYS A 861 54.02 -38.82 -17.64
CA LYS A 861 55.03 -37.81 -17.28
C LYS A 861 54.46 -36.39 -17.32
N GLY A 862 53.49 -36.15 -18.20
CA GLY A 862 52.92 -34.83 -18.43
C GLY A 862 53.74 -33.90 -19.34
N LEU A 863 53.21 -32.69 -19.51
CA LEU A 863 53.65 -31.70 -20.50
C LEU A 863 55.11 -31.22 -20.41
N LYS A 864 55.78 -31.43 -19.27
CA LYS A 864 57.17 -30.99 -19.02
C LYS A 864 58.23 -32.07 -19.21
N ALA A 865 57.83 -33.26 -19.70
CA ALA A 865 58.72 -34.41 -19.83
C ALA A 865 60.05 -34.08 -20.52
N ASP A 866 60.01 -33.49 -21.71
CA ASP A 866 61.20 -33.21 -22.52
C ASP A 866 61.97 -31.98 -22.01
N GLN A 867 61.28 -30.99 -21.43
CA GLN A 867 61.92 -29.83 -20.80
C GLN A 867 62.77 -30.27 -19.59
N VAL A 868 62.20 -31.03 -18.66
CA VAL A 868 62.93 -31.51 -17.46
C VAL A 868 64.06 -32.44 -17.85
N LEU A 869 63.85 -33.32 -18.84
CA LEU A 869 64.91 -34.18 -19.36
C LEU A 869 66.07 -33.37 -19.93
N HIS A 870 65.79 -32.32 -20.71
CA HIS A 870 66.82 -31.42 -21.22
C HIS A 870 67.57 -30.72 -20.08
N GLU A 871 66.88 -30.18 -19.08
CA GLU A 871 67.50 -29.51 -17.92
C GLU A 871 68.38 -30.46 -17.10
N VAL A 872 67.92 -31.69 -16.84
CA VAL A 872 68.70 -32.73 -16.15
C VAL A 872 69.96 -33.10 -16.94
N LEU A 873 69.83 -33.41 -18.24
CA LEU A 873 70.99 -33.78 -19.06
C LEU A 873 71.98 -32.63 -19.24
N LYS A 874 71.49 -31.39 -19.33
CA LYS A 874 72.31 -30.17 -19.36
C LYS A 874 73.09 -29.98 -18.07
N SER A 875 72.50 -30.31 -16.92
CA SER A 875 73.22 -30.30 -15.62
C SER A 875 74.36 -31.31 -15.54
N GLN A 876 74.32 -32.38 -16.36
CA GLN A 876 75.37 -33.42 -16.43
C GLN A 876 76.49 -33.13 -17.46
N GLU A 877 76.40 -32.06 -18.27
CA GLU A 877 77.38 -31.79 -19.34
C GLU A 877 78.81 -31.58 -18.83
N THR A 878 78.98 -30.91 -17.70
CA THR A 878 80.29 -30.69 -17.05
C THR A 878 80.88 -32.01 -16.53
N THR A 879 80.04 -32.89 -16.00
CA THR A 879 80.39 -34.25 -15.58
C THR A 879 80.84 -35.08 -16.78
N ALA A 880 80.09 -35.05 -17.88
CA ALA A 880 80.41 -35.75 -19.13
C ALA A 880 81.74 -35.26 -19.73
N GLN A 881 81.97 -33.95 -19.76
CA GLN A 881 83.25 -33.35 -20.17
C GLN A 881 84.41 -33.83 -19.28
N THR A 882 84.21 -33.87 -17.96
CA THR A 882 85.23 -34.36 -17.02
C THR A 882 85.58 -35.82 -17.28
N VAL A 883 84.59 -36.69 -17.51
CA VAL A 883 84.81 -38.10 -17.88
C VAL A 883 85.53 -38.22 -19.23
N LEU A 884 85.16 -37.42 -20.24
CA LEU A 884 85.82 -37.40 -21.55
C LEU A 884 87.29 -37.01 -21.45
N GLN A 885 87.61 -36.01 -20.63
CA GLN A 885 88.98 -35.54 -20.42
C GLN A 885 89.82 -36.59 -19.66
N MET A 886 89.25 -37.31 -18.70
CA MET A 886 89.92 -38.40 -17.98
C MET A 886 90.12 -39.69 -18.80
N ASP A 887 89.40 -39.90 -19.90
CA ASP A 887 89.57 -41.12 -20.70
C ASP A 887 90.93 -41.13 -21.41
N SER A 888 91.71 -42.19 -21.19
CA SER A 888 93.05 -42.39 -21.77
C SER A 888 93.06 -43.30 -23.00
N ALA A 889 91.92 -43.89 -23.39
CA ALA A 889 91.79 -44.62 -24.65
C ALA A 889 91.65 -43.70 -25.87
N LEU A 890 91.11 -42.49 -25.66
CA LEU A 890 90.82 -41.51 -26.71
C LEU A 890 92.01 -40.57 -26.94
N LYS A 891 92.39 -40.38 -28.19
CA LYS A 891 93.36 -39.35 -28.60
C LYS A 891 92.69 -37.97 -28.61
N GLU A 892 93.49 -36.91 -28.58
CA GLU A 892 92.98 -35.53 -28.56
C GLU A 892 91.94 -35.24 -29.66
N LYS A 893 92.23 -35.63 -30.91
CA LYS A 893 91.29 -35.49 -32.04
C LYS A 893 89.99 -36.30 -31.89
N GLU A 894 90.03 -37.40 -31.14
CA GLU A 894 88.86 -38.23 -30.87
C GLU A 894 88.02 -37.61 -29.74
N LYS A 895 88.66 -36.91 -28.79
CA LYS A 895 88.00 -36.08 -27.76
C LYS A 895 87.37 -34.82 -28.36
N GLU A 896 88.10 -34.08 -29.19
CA GLU A 896 87.57 -32.92 -29.95
C GLU A 896 86.30 -33.29 -30.73
N ALA A 897 86.35 -34.40 -31.49
CA ALA A 897 85.21 -34.90 -32.25
C ALA A 897 84.04 -35.39 -31.36
N ALA A 898 84.31 -35.89 -30.15
CA ALA A 898 83.27 -36.26 -29.19
C ALA A 898 82.61 -35.01 -28.57
N GLU A 899 83.36 -33.96 -28.26
CA GLU A 899 82.81 -32.69 -27.80
C GLU A 899 81.95 -32.01 -28.86
N GLU A 900 82.36 -32.00 -30.13
CA GLU A 900 81.55 -31.46 -31.22
C GLU A 900 80.22 -32.21 -31.39
N ARG A 901 80.23 -33.54 -31.28
CA ARG A 901 79.00 -34.35 -31.30
C ARG A 901 78.10 -34.05 -30.11
N ALA A 902 78.64 -34.01 -28.89
CA ALA A 902 77.86 -33.70 -27.70
C ALA A 902 77.22 -32.30 -27.77
N LYS A 903 77.95 -31.30 -28.30
CA LYS A 903 77.43 -29.94 -28.57
C LYS A 903 76.32 -29.95 -29.62
N ALA A 904 76.47 -30.72 -30.70
CA ALA A 904 75.44 -30.87 -31.74
C ALA A 904 74.17 -31.55 -31.18
N GLU A 905 74.31 -32.62 -30.41
CA GLU A 905 73.22 -33.34 -29.76
C GLU A 905 72.52 -32.49 -28.69
N ALA A 906 73.24 -31.61 -27.99
CA ALA A 906 72.67 -30.64 -27.06
C ALA A 906 71.84 -29.56 -27.78
N LEU A 907 72.38 -29.00 -28.87
CA LEU A 907 71.67 -28.05 -29.74
C LEU A 907 70.42 -28.65 -30.37
N GLU A 908 70.47 -29.91 -30.82
CA GLU A 908 69.31 -30.60 -31.39
C GLU A 908 68.22 -30.82 -30.33
N ARG A 909 68.58 -31.25 -29.12
CA ARG A 909 67.64 -31.40 -28.00
C ARG A 909 67.01 -30.07 -27.59
N GLU A 910 67.80 -28.99 -27.51
CA GLU A 910 67.26 -27.66 -27.21
C GLU A 910 66.30 -27.18 -28.31
N ALA A 911 66.60 -27.46 -29.58
CA ALA A 911 65.70 -27.17 -30.70
C ALA A 911 64.38 -27.97 -30.61
N ARG A 912 64.42 -29.26 -30.23
CA ARG A 912 63.21 -30.09 -30.01
C ARG A 912 62.33 -29.53 -28.89
N VAL A 913 62.90 -29.24 -27.72
CA VAL A 913 62.13 -28.65 -26.59
C VAL A 913 61.51 -27.31 -26.97
N ARG A 914 62.24 -26.44 -27.72
CA ARG A 914 61.66 -25.19 -28.23
C ARG A 914 60.54 -25.43 -29.24
N GLN A 915 60.66 -26.44 -30.11
CA GLN A 915 59.62 -26.82 -31.07
C GLN A 915 58.38 -27.36 -30.35
N GLU A 916 58.55 -28.24 -29.37
CA GLU A 916 57.45 -28.80 -28.56
C GLU A 916 56.72 -27.71 -27.77
N MET A 917 57.43 -26.78 -27.12
CA MET A 917 56.78 -25.63 -26.48
C MET A 917 55.99 -24.76 -27.48
N TYR A 918 56.51 -24.56 -28.69
CA TYR A 918 55.79 -23.83 -29.74
C TYR A 918 54.55 -24.60 -30.22
N GLU A 919 54.64 -25.92 -30.42
CA GLU A 919 53.52 -26.77 -30.80
C GLU A 919 52.45 -26.87 -29.70
N GLN A 920 52.85 -26.96 -28.43
CA GLN A 920 51.95 -26.90 -27.27
C GLN A 920 51.22 -25.54 -27.21
N SER A 921 51.95 -24.43 -27.44
CA SER A 921 51.37 -23.08 -27.47
C SER A 921 50.36 -22.90 -28.61
N GLN A 922 50.69 -23.39 -29.82
CA GLN A 922 49.78 -23.38 -30.97
C GLN A 922 48.53 -24.27 -30.73
N GLN A 923 48.70 -25.44 -30.12
CA GLN A 923 47.56 -26.30 -29.76
C GLN A 923 46.66 -25.62 -28.73
N MET A 924 47.22 -24.97 -27.70
CA MET A 924 46.45 -24.26 -26.68
C MET A 924 45.60 -23.14 -27.29
N LEU A 925 46.19 -22.30 -28.16
CA LEU A 925 45.45 -21.28 -28.92
C LEU A 925 44.31 -21.89 -29.76
N ALA A 926 44.59 -22.96 -30.51
CA ALA A 926 43.62 -23.60 -31.39
C ALA A 926 42.48 -24.32 -30.66
N GLU A 927 42.67 -24.78 -29.42
CA GLU A 927 41.58 -25.28 -28.57
C GLU A 927 40.80 -24.11 -27.92
N GLN A 928 41.48 -23.02 -27.53
CA GLN A 928 40.83 -21.81 -27.00
C GLN A 928 39.89 -21.14 -28.03
N GLU A 929 40.31 -21.05 -29.30
CA GLU A 929 39.47 -20.55 -30.41
C GLU A 929 38.19 -21.41 -30.61
N ARG A 930 38.30 -22.74 -30.44
CA ARG A 930 37.13 -23.64 -30.52
C ARG A 930 36.19 -23.45 -29.34
N ALA A 931 36.72 -23.38 -28.11
CA ALA A 931 35.94 -23.13 -26.90
C ALA A 931 35.19 -21.77 -27.00
N HIS A 932 35.87 -20.72 -27.45
CA HIS A 932 35.26 -19.42 -27.73
C HIS A 932 34.13 -19.52 -28.77
N THR A 933 34.32 -20.30 -29.84
CA THR A 933 33.28 -20.51 -30.86
C THR A 933 32.03 -21.23 -30.30
N GLU A 934 32.21 -22.22 -29.43
CA GLU A 934 31.09 -22.89 -28.74
C GLU A 934 30.38 -21.97 -27.73
N HIS A 935 31.13 -21.12 -27.03
CA HIS A 935 30.61 -20.12 -26.10
C HIS A 935 29.69 -19.12 -26.81
N THR A 936 30.13 -18.54 -27.93
CA THR A 936 29.31 -17.65 -28.77
C THR A 936 28.01 -18.31 -29.25
N GLN A 937 28.04 -19.62 -29.55
CA GLN A 937 26.82 -20.34 -29.93
C GLN A 937 25.83 -20.51 -28.77
N GLN A 938 26.30 -20.76 -27.54
CA GLN A 938 25.42 -20.88 -26.37
C GLN A 938 24.78 -19.53 -26.01
N LEU A 939 25.53 -18.43 -26.09
CA LEU A 939 25.02 -17.07 -25.92
C LEU A 939 23.93 -16.74 -26.94
N GLN A 940 24.20 -17.00 -28.23
CA GLN A 940 23.21 -16.77 -29.29
C GLN A 940 21.93 -17.59 -29.08
N GLN A 941 22.04 -18.84 -28.58
CA GLN A 941 20.88 -19.67 -28.24
C GLN A 941 20.06 -19.09 -27.09
N LYS A 942 20.69 -18.61 -26.01
CA LYS A 942 20.00 -17.91 -24.90
C LYS A 942 19.30 -16.65 -25.41
N MET A 943 20.01 -15.78 -26.15
CA MET A 943 19.43 -14.55 -26.71
C MET A 943 18.21 -14.83 -27.60
N ASP A 944 18.26 -15.87 -28.44
CA ASP A 944 17.13 -16.26 -29.28
C ASP A 944 15.97 -16.90 -28.47
N GLU A 945 16.23 -17.47 -27.29
CA GLU A 945 15.19 -17.92 -26.36
C GLU A 945 14.53 -16.76 -25.60
N ASP A 946 15.32 -15.89 -24.96
CA ASP A 946 14.80 -14.75 -24.19
C ASP A 946 14.01 -13.79 -25.08
N ARG A 947 14.46 -13.62 -26.32
CA ARG A 947 13.71 -12.89 -27.34
C ARG A 947 12.40 -13.56 -27.74
N ARG A 948 12.35 -14.90 -27.83
CA ARG A 948 11.08 -15.62 -28.08
C ARG A 948 10.10 -15.41 -26.93
N LYS A 949 10.57 -15.43 -25.68
CA LYS A 949 9.76 -15.11 -24.48
C LYS A 949 9.20 -13.68 -24.56
N LEU A 950 10.05 -12.70 -24.87
CA LEU A 950 9.64 -11.29 -25.02
C LEU A 950 8.58 -11.08 -26.12
N ILE A 951 8.72 -11.75 -27.27
CA ILE A 951 7.73 -11.67 -28.35
C ILE A 951 6.38 -12.26 -27.90
N GLN A 952 6.39 -13.42 -27.22
CA GLN A 952 5.17 -14.04 -26.68
C GLN A 952 4.48 -13.15 -25.64
N GLU A 953 5.24 -12.49 -24.77
CA GLU A 953 4.72 -11.52 -23.80
C GLU A 953 4.03 -10.33 -24.51
N GLN A 954 4.68 -9.75 -25.52
CA GLN A 954 4.12 -8.65 -26.33
C GLN A 954 2.85 -9.07 -27.10
N GLU A 955 2.82 -10.28 -27.67
CA GLU A 955 1.65 -10.85 -28.35
C GLU A 955 0.45 -11.07 -27.41
N MET A 956 0.70 -11.52 -26.17
CA MET A 956 -0.35 -11.62 -25.14
C MET A 956 -0.91 -10.25 -24.74
N VAL A 957 -0.05 -9.24 -24.58
CA VAL A 957 -0.48 -7.86 -24.27
C VAL A 957 -1.32 -7.28 -25.40
N ILE A 958 -0.92 -7.47 -26.66
CA ILE A 958 -1.70 -7.04 -27.84
C ILE A 958 -3.07 -7.73 -27.86
N THR A 959 -3.11 -9.05 -27.62
CA THR A 959 -4.36 -9.82 -27.61
C THR A 959 -5.34 -9.31 -26.56
N ARG A 960 -4.85 -9.00 -25.35
CA ARG A 960 -5.64 -8.41 -24.26
C ARG A 960 -6.15 -7.00 -24.62
N LYS A 961 -5.31 -6.15 -25.20
CA LYS A 961 -5.71 -4.80 -25.65
C LYS A 961 -6.76 -4.85 -26.78
N LEU A 962 -6.66 -5.81 -27.71
CA LEU A 962 -7.67 -6.01 -28.76
C LEU A 962 -9.04 -6.40 -28.19
N GLN A 963 -9.08 -7.24 -27.14
CA GLN A 963 -10.33 -7.61 -26.46
C GLN A 963 -11.00 -6.40 -25.77
N GLU A 964 -10.22 -5.56 -25.09
CA GLU A 964 -10.74 -4.33 -24.45
C GLU A 964 -11.19 -3.30 -25.49
N GLN A 965 -10.46 -3.15 -26.61
CA GLN A 965 -10.85 -2.31 -27.75
C GLN A 965 -12.20 -2.74 -28.32
N GLN A 966 -12.42 -4.05 -28.51
CA GLN A 966 -13.69 -4.58 -28.98
C GLN A 966 -14.84 -4.28 -28.00
N ARG A 967 -14.58 -4.32 -26.69
CA ARG A 967 -15.56 -3.99 -25.65
C ARG A 967 -15.94 -2.51 -25.66
N LEU A 968 -14.96 -1.61 -25.72
CA LEU A 968 -15.19 -0.16 -25.83
C LEU A 968 -16.02 0.20 -27.07
N LEU A 969 -15.78 -0.47 -28.21
CA LEU A 969 -16.60 -0.30 -29.42
C LEU A 969 -18.06 -0.76 -29.23
N GLN A 970 -18.28 -1.89 -28.55
CA GLN A 970 -19.64 -2.39 -28.25
C GLN A 970 -20.39 -1.48 -27.26
N GLU A 971 -19.68 -0.78 -26.39
CA GLU A 971 -20.23 0.17 -25.42
C GLU A 971 -20.39 1.59 -25.99
N GLY A 972 -19.90 1.87 -27.21
CA GLY A 972 -20.02 3.17 -27.89
C GLY A 972 -18.85 4.15 -27.66
N PHE A 973 -17.83 3.76 -26.90
CA PHE A 973 -16.67 4.58 -26.52
C PHE A 973 -15.60 4.59 -27.64
N ASN A 974 -15.95 5.23 -28.75
CA ASN A 974 -15.14 5.29 -29.97
C ASN A 974 -13.81 6.03 -29.79
N LYS A 975 -13.75 7.05 -28.92
CA LYS A 975 -12.53 7.86 -28.68
C LYS A 975 -11.49 7.06 -27.90
N GLU A 976 -11.93 6.34 -26.89
CA GLU A 976 -11.15 5.46 -26.03
C GLU A 976 -10.64 4.25 -26.83
N SER A 977 -11.51 3.66 -27.66
CA SER A 977 -11.12 2.63 -28.63
C SER A 977 -10.06 3.13 -29.61
N ALA A 978 -10.20 4.35 -30.15
CA ALA A 978 -9.20 4.94 -31.06
C ALA A 978 -7.85 5.17 -30.36
N ARG A 979 -7.83 5.61 -29.09
CA ARG A 979 -6.60 5.70 -28.27
C ARG A 979 -5.94 4.34 -28.13
N LEU A 980 -6.71 3.31 -27.77
CA LEU A 980 -6.21 1.94 -27.60
C LEU A 980 -5.71 1.33 -28.93
N SER A 981 -6.32 1.70 -30.06
CA SER A 981 -5.86 1.35 -31.41
C SER A 981 -4.45 1.86 -31.68
N ALA A 982 -4.17 3.12 -31.32
CA ALA A 982 -2.86 3.74 -31.48
C ALA A 982 -1.81 3.09 -30.56
N GLU A 983 -2.17 2.76 -29.32
CA GLU A 983 -1.29 2.01 -28.40
C GLU A 983 -0.93 0.62 -28.95
N ILE A 984 -1.89 -0.13 -29.51
CA ILE A 984 -1.64 -1.43 -30.14
C ILE A 984 -0.65 -1.31 -31.31
N GLN A 985 -0.84 -0.30 -32.17
CA GLN A 985 0.09 -0.05 -33.29
C GLN A 985 1.50 0.32 -32.81
N ARG A 986 1.64 1.11 -31.74
CA ARG A 986 2.94 1.44 -31.12
C ARG A 986 3.65 0.17 -30.63
N ILE A 987 2.95 -0.71 -29.91
CA ILE A 987 3.52 -1.97 -29.40
C ILE A 987 3.93 -2.87 -30.57
N GLN A 988 3.10 -3.02 -31.60
CA GLN A 988 3.42 -3.78 -32.82
C GLN A 988 4.68 -3.26 -33.56
N GLN A 989 4.95 -1.96 -33.51
CA GLN A 989 6.18 -1.37 -34.08
C GLN A 989 7.42 -1.63 -33.21
N GLN A 990 7.25 -1.84 -31.90
CA GLN A 990 8.33 -2.15 -30.95
C GLN A 990 8.71 -3.64 -30.93
N ILE A 991 7.88 -4.55 -31.47
CA ILE A 991 8.23 -5.98 -31.57
C ILE A 991 9.54 -6.13 -32.38
N PRO A 992 10.61 -6.71 -31.82
CA PRO A 992 11.89 -6.79 -32.49
C PRO A 992 11.81 -7.70 -33.71
N LYS A 993 11.83 -7.10 -34.91
CA LYS A 993 11.84 -7.82 -36.21
C LYS A 993 13.03 -8.78 -36.31
N PRO A 994 12.91 -9.96 -36.95
CA PRO A 994 14.03 -10.87 -37.17
C PRO A 994 15.22 -10.10 -37.75
N PRO A 995 16.43 -10.18 -37.15
CA PRO A 995 17.58 -9.49 -37.69
C PRO A 995 17.76 -9.98 -39.12
N LYS A 996 17.87 -9.05 -40.08
CA LYS A 996 18.51 -9.36 -41.35
C LYS A 996 19.86 -9.97 -40.98
N ARG A 997 20.11 -11.22 -41.37
CA ARG A 997 21.33 -11.98 -41.04
C ARG A 997 22.55 -11.05 -41.07
N ARG A 998 22.97 -10.57 -39.90
CA ARG A 998 24.28 -9.93 -39.78
C ARG A 998 25.24 -11.09 -39.85
N THR A 999 25.91 -11.22 -40.99
CA THR A 999 27.20 -11.91 -41.01
C THR A 999 28.02 -11.28 -39.90
N CYS A 1000 28.30 -12.06 -38.85
CA CYS A 1000 29.12 -11.60 -37.75
C CYS A 1000 30.53 -11.42 -38.31
N VAL A 1001 30.86 -10.18 -38.68
CA VAL A 1001 32.22 -9.77 -38.99
C VAL A 1001 32.69 -9.09 -37.71
N ILE A 1002 33.32 -9.88 -36.86
CA ILE A 1002 34.13 -9.39 -35.75
C ILE A 1002 35.57 -9.79 -36.11
N SER A 1003 36.45 -8.81 -36.03
CA SER A 1003 37.84 -8.78 -36.45
C SER A 1003 38.79 -9.34 -35.41
#